data_AF-A0A955C825-F1
#
_entry.id   AF-A0A955C825-F1
#
_cell.length_a   1.000
_cell.length_b   1.000
_cell.length_c   1.000
_cell.angle_alpha   90.00
_cell.angle_beta   90.00
_cell.angle_gamma   90.00
#
_symmetry.space_group_name_H-M   'P 1'
#
loop_
_entity.id
_entity.type
_entity.pdbx_description
1 polymer ?
#
loop_
_entity_poly.entity_id
_entity_poly.type
_entity_poly.pdbx_seq_one_letter_code
_entity_poly.pdbx_strand_id
1 'polypeptide(L)'
;MMKKRLSGLSATLFGCMMCASLVLPAQVSAAEFSLVRAVPDDVFLVIANTHNPEHEFLDEYWGEVKDAFMATGVCDDAMAMLGTLIDKDQMENVNRLKDKAQKLIDGVNWDDLGSRDFVFAERFASPDIRGSNINMGPPDMVFMFRGGKAADQNYAGLVAILNGMVEEINTATKSDHLQIEQSEYKGAKIAGCNFTRTVHGAPPLTLAITQHDDVIIISLNEDLRNQSIALLAGDKSINCIADNARFKAGFSELPAAEDELVFFDMQAMLKPIQRTIDFVANQGGSNRANDHIINSVRTGEAYQVCQKAWEAYEQKDYKKGLELAQQAKTMSPEDSRVLYAVACFEALNGNKDAAIDSLDSAVKGGFYAPHHMASDPDLDSLRDMAKFQEIVGHATMKATELTKEASDIDEAGTIRLVNRLMNLPGMIDYIATTIHTEGHSVHSDSRLALVENAKDMPFYPVFGGEISKTSKADFDKYLPQETVSYEVTSAIDLNAFYKFVEDSFKIYGEQGEMAWGKWEGFQESVSFNFKKEVLSWFEGGSANVMFEDGGWVSVMNVTDAELAQKQVSRFVEFMSTQMGEMAQQNPMMGMLAMRRVPVEHDELKGFETLYMAMQPMPMAVWGVADGKLVAGSSIDAIAMCLDTAKGKHPGIDKNERVMAEALIPEKDFFSATLKDQRNMGKELQAMIGMASFVSGMMPMVIPDPEPRAIIGKIAGMIAKLSPVAGKIDFFKSTSTCTTFDGQNFWTKQVTHYVSPEERKMASTN
;
A
#
# COMPACT_ATOMS: atom_id res chain seq x y z
N MET A 1 -17.92 -23.12 2.30
CA MET A 1 -17.70 -21.67 2.45
C MET A 1 -16.21 -21.32 2.39
N MET A 2 -15.41 -21.37 3.47
CA MET A 2 -14.07 -20.76 3.46
C MET A 2 -13.07 -21.42 2.48
N LYS A 3 -13.26 -22.70 2.10
CA LYS A 3 -12.49 -23.38 1.02
C LYS A 3 -12.69 -22.75 -0.37
N LYS A 4 -13.83 -22.06 -0.56
CA LYS A 4 -14.09 -21.28 -1.77
C LYS A 4 -13.34 -19.95 -1.72
N ARG A 5 -13.35 -19.25 -0.57
CA ARG A 5 -12.72 -17.94 -0.37
C ARG A 5 -11.17 -17.98 -0.38
N LEU A 6 -10.54 -18.92 0.33
CA LEU A 6 -9.08 -18.89 0.55
C LEU A 6 -8.19 -19.18 -0.67
N SER A 7 -8.68 -19.87 -1.70
CA SER A 7 -7.86 -20.20 -2.88
C SER A 7 -7.54 -19.02 -3.79
N GLY A 8 -8.12 -17.83 -3.54
CA GLY A 8 -7.76 -16.58 -4.23
C GLY A 8 -6.67 -15.76 -3.52
N LEU A 9 -6.51 -15.93 -2.20
CA LEU A 9 -5.70 -15.02 -1.37
C LEU A 9 -4.20 -14.98 -1.74
N SER A 10 -3.66 -16.03 -2.37
CA SER A 10 -2.27 -16.08 -2.81
C SER A 10 -1.91 -15.05 -3.89
N ALA A 11 -2.90 -14.45 -4.56
CA ALA A 11 -2.71 -13.30 -5.45
C ALA A 11 -3.11 -11.95 -4.82
N THR A 12 -3.81 -11.95 -3.68
CA THR A 12 -4.40 -10.73 -3.08
C THR A 12 -3.53 -10.06 -2.03
N LEU A 13 -2.46 -10.71 -1.53
CA LEU A 13 -1.58 -10.16 -0.48
C LEU A 13 -0.85 -8.85 -0.85
N PHE A 14 -0.87 -8.42 -2.12
CA PHE A 14 -0.40 -7.09 -2.56
C PHE A 14 -1.53 -6.12 -2.96
N GLY A 15 -2.78 -6.59 -2.97
CA GLY A 15 -3.97 -5.80 -3.33
C GLY A 15 -4.84 -5.39 -2.13
N CYS A 16 -4.86 -6.16 -1.04
CA CYS A 16 -5.70 -5.86 0.14
C CYS A 16 -5.43 -4.48 0.76
N MET A 17 -4.21 -3.95 0.66
CA MET A 17 -3.85 -2.61 1.14
C MET A 17 -4.48 -1.44 0.35
N MET A 18 -5.09 -1.68 -0.81
CA MET A 18 -5.80 -0.64 -1.58
C MET A 18 -7.31 -0.87 -1.70
N CYS A 19 -7.84 -1.98 -1.17
CA CYS A 19 -9.27 -2.32 -1.23
C CYS A 19 -9.93 -2.36 0.15
N ALA A 20 -9.51 -1.49 1.08
CA ALA A 20 -10.11 -1.31 2.41
C ALA A 20 -11.48 -0.59 2.36
N SER A 21 -12.31 -0.91 1.36
CA SER A 21 -13.59 -0.27 1.03
C SER A 21 -14.71 -1.29 0.80
N LEU A 22 -14.58 -2.48 1.39
CA LEU A 22 -15.61 -3.50 1.57
C LEU A 22 -15.44 -4.08 2.98
N VAL A 23 -16.43 -3.85 3.82
CA VAL A 23 -16.54 -4.18 5.26
C VAL A 23 -18.06 -4.31 5.54
N LEU A 24 -18.50 -4.96 6.64
CA LEU A 24 -19.91 -5.20 7.06
C LEU A 24 -20.21 -4.53 8.50
N PRO A 25 -21.31 -4.74 9.31
CA PRO A 25 -21.80 -3.83 10.41
C PRO A 25 -21.71 -4.18 11.92
N ALA A 26 -21.26 -3.25 12.81
CA ALA A 26 -21.48 -3.33 14.29
C ALA A 26 -21.46 -2.08 15.23
N GLN A 27 -22.52 -1.93 16.03
CA GLN A 27 -22.43 -1.60 17.48
C GLN A 27 -22.50 -2.90 18.30
N VAL A 28 -21.51 -3.17 19.15
CA VAL A 28 -21.39 -4.47 19.86
C VAL A 28 -22.48 -4.67 20.92
N SER A 29 -23.61 -5.23 20.48
CA SER A 29 -24.43 -6.14 21.29
C SER A 29 -23.52 -7.17 21.96
N ALA A 30 -23.70 -7.41 23.26
CA ALA A 30 -22.80 -8.25 24.06
C ALA A 30 -22.92 -9.76 23.78
N ALA A 31 -23.56 -10.15 22.66
CA ALA A 31 -23.85 -11.52 22.27
C ALA A 31 -23.22 -11.95 20.92
N GLU A 32 -23.18 -11.08 19.90
CA GLU A 32 -22.77 -11.47 18.54
C GLU A 32 -21.24 -11.37 18.28
N PHE A 33 -20.60 -10.22 18.47
CA PHE A 33 -19.17 -10.00 18.13
C PHE A 33 -18.24 -10.45 19.27
N SER A 34 -18.32 -11.74 19.60
CA SER A 34 -17.79 -12.29 20.85
C SER A 34 -16.25 -12.36 20.90
N LEU A 35 -15.58 -12.64 19.77
CA LEU A 35 -14.11 -12.71 19.69
C LEU A 35 -13.43 -11.35 19.73
N VAL A 36 -14.14 -10.23 19.53
CA VAL A 36 -13.57 -8.88 19.72
C VAL A 36 -13.15 -8.69 21.19
N ARG A 37 -13.79 -9.40 22.13
CA ARG A 37 -13.38 -9.43 23.54
C ARG A 37 -12.05 -10.17 23.80
N ALA A 38 -11.51 -10.86 22.80
CA ALA A 38 -10.20 -11.50 22.83
C ALA A 38 -9.08 -10.64 22.18
N VAL A 39 -9.35 -9.38 21.82
CA VAL A 39 -8.37 -8.47 21.23
C VAL A 39 -7.87 -7.44 22.26
N PRO A 40 -6.55 -7.29 22.48
CA PRO A 40 -5.97 -6.26 23.34
C PRO A 40 -6.23 -4.83 22.86
N ASP A 41 -6.16 -3.83 23.76
CA ASP A 41 -6.48 -2.44 23.45
C ASP A 41 -5.37 -1.63 22.73
N ASP A 42 -4.21 -2.24 22.46
CA ASP A 42 -3.03 -1.62 21.85
C ASP A 42 -2.85 -1.93 20.35
N VAL A 43 -3.80 -2.64 19.75
CA VAL A 43 -3.85 -2.91 18.30
C VAL A 43 -4.22 -1.66 17.50
N PHE A 44 -3.70 -1.55 16.28
CA PHE A 44 -4.07 -0.44 15.38
C PHE A 44 -5.15 -0.83 14.38
N LEU A 45 -5.38 -2.12 14.13
CA LEU A 45 -6.43 -2.61 13.23
C LEU A 45 -7.16 -3.77 13.88
N VAL A 46 -8.49 -3.70 13.85
CA VAL A 46 -9.42 -4.81 14.12
C VAL A 46 -10.38 -4.91 12.95
N ILE A 47 -10.51 -6.13 12.42
CA ILE A 47 -11.56 -6.54 11.49
C ILE A 47 -12.26 -7.73 12.15
N ALA A 48 -13.57 -7.69 12.35
CA ALA A 48 -14.29 -8.78 13.00
C ALA A 48 -15.59 -9.10 12.27
N ASN A 49 -15.87 -10.35 11.91
CA ASN A 49 -17.05 -10.79 11.16
C ASN A 49 -17.90 -11.76 12.00
N THR A 50 -19.22 -11.72 11.79
CA THR A 50 -20.14 -12.80 12.20
C THR A 50 -20.94 -13.30 10.99
N HIS A 51 -21.69 -14.38 11.14
CA HIS A 51 -22.43 -15.01 10.05
C HIS A 51 -23.86 -14.48 9.95
N ASN A 52 -24.13 -13.66 8.92
CA ASN A 52 -25.48 -13.34 8.49
C ASN A 52 -25.95 -14.31 7.38
N PRO A 53 -27.09 -15.01 7.54
CA PRO A 53 -27.69 -15.84 6.49
C PRO A 53 -28.09 -15.07 5.22
N GLU A 54 -28.32 -13.76 5.28
CA GLU A 54 -28.63 -12.95 4.08
C GLU A 54 -27.45 -12.87 3.09
N HIS A 55 -26.24 -13.26 3.49
CA HIS A 55 -25.08 -13.39 2.59
C HIS A 55 -25.07 -14.66 1.74
N GLU A 56 -25.93 -15.66 2.00
CA GLU A 56 -25.81 -16.98 1.36
C GLU A 56 -25.88 -16.91 -0.18
N PHE A 57 -26.63 -15.95 -0.74
CA PHE A 57 -26.67 -15.75 -2.20
C PHE A 57 -25.34 -15.20 -2.76
N LEU A 58 -24.61 -14.38 -2.00
CA LEU A 58 -23.28 -13.88 -2.41
C LEU A 58 -22.23 -15.01 -2.42
N ASP A 59 -22.28 -15.94 -1.47
CA ASP A 59 -21.40 -17.12 -1.46
C ASP A 59 -21.74 -18.14 -2.59
N GLU A 60 -23.00 -18.18 -3.06
CA GLU A 60 -23.36 -18.87 -4.30
C GLU A 60 -22.73 -18.17 -5.52
N TYR A 61 -22.89 -16.85 -5.62
CA TYR A 61 -22.48 -16.08 -6.80
C TYR A 61 -20.96 -16.00 -6.95
N TRP A 62 -20.22 -15.73 -5.88
CA TRP A 62 -18.76 -15.83 -5.87
C TRP A 62 -18.28 -17.28 -6.06
N GLY A 63 -19.09 -18.27 -5.68
CA GLY A 63 -18.88 -19.67 -6.04
C GLY A 63 -18.83 -19.89 -7.55
N GLU A 64 -19.80 -19.36 -8.31
CA GLU A 64 -19.80 -19.43 -9.77
C GLU A 64 -18.62 -18.68 -10.42
N VAL A 65 -18.24 -17.50 -9.91
CA VAL A 65 -17.07 -16.76 -10.40
C VAL A 65 -15.79 -17.59 -10.22
N LYS A 66 -15.62 -18.22 -9.04
CA LYS A 66 -14.50 -19.14 -8.78
C LYS A 66 -14.54 -20.33 -9.73
N ASP A 67 -15.67 -21.00 -9.86
CA ASP A 67 -15.75 -22.24 -10.64
C ASP A 67 -15.53 -21.96 -12.15
N ALA A 68 -16.00 -20.80 -12.65
CA ALA A 68 -15.67 -20.30 -13.99
C ALA A 68 -14.18 -19.96 -14.13
N PHE A 69 -13.57 -19.28 -13.14
CA PHE A 69 -12.12 -18.98 -13.14
C PHE A 69 -11.26 -20.25 -13.18
N MET A 70 -11.57 -21.23 -12.35
CA MET A 70 -10.87 -22.53 -12.34
C MET A 70 -11.04 -23.26 -13.68
N ALA A 71 -12.22 -23.20 -14.30
CA ALA A 71 -12.49 -23.82 -15.61
C ALA A 71 -11.74 -23.18 -16.79
N THR A 72 -11.16 -21.98 -16.65
CA THR A 72 -10.35 -21.34 -17.72
C THR A 72 -9.04 -22.09 -18.02
N GLY A 73 -8.50 -22.81 -17.04
CA GLY A 73 -7.15 -23.35 -17.09
C GLY A 73 -6.02 -22.31 -17.10
N VAL A 74 -6.30 -21.01 -16.85
CA VAL A 74 -5.26 -19.95 -16.84
C VAL A 74 -4.17 -20.22 -15.80
N CYS A 75 -4.52 -20.85 -14.67
CA CYS A 75 -3.52 -21.29 -13.68
C CYS A 75 -2.56 -22.34 -14.27
N ASP A 76 -3.06 -23.31 -15.03
CA ASP A 76 -2.22 -24.34 -15.64
C ASP A 76 -1.45 -23.82 -16.87
N ASP A 77 -1.99 -22.85 -17.62
CA ASP A 77 -1.24 -22.10 -18.65
C ASP A 77 -0.06 -21.32 -18.03
N ALA A 78 -0.30 -20.62 -16.92
CA ALA A 78 0.72 -19.85 -16.22
C ALA A 78 1.81 -20.77 -15.64
N MET A 79 1.42 -21.91 -15.04
CA MET A 79 2.35 -22.93 -14.58
C MET A 79 3.11 -23.60 -15.74
N ALA A 80 2.49 -23.78 -16.92
CA ALA A 80 3.18 -24.27 -18.12
C ALA A 80 4.12 -23.22 -18.73
N MET A 81 3.82 -21.92 -18.60
CA MET A 81 4.72 -20.84 -18.99
C MET A 81 5.93 -20.77 -18.06
N LEU A 82 5.74 -20.85 -16.73
CA LEU A 82 6.83 -21.03 -15.77
C LEU A 82 7.61 -22.32 -16.05
N GLY A 83 6.91 -23.40 -16.42
CA GLY A 83 7.48 -24.67 -16.88
C GLY A 83 8.29 -24.61 -18.18
N THR A 84 8.28 -23.49 -18.91
CA THR A 84 9.23 -23.22 -20.01
C THR A 84 10.47 -22.44 -19.58
N LEU A 85 10.58 -22.09 -18.30
CA LEU A 85 11.72 -21.38 -17.69
C LEU A 85 12.49 -22.25 -16.68
N ILE A 86 12.00 -23.46 -16.37
CA ILE A 86 12.60 -24.43 -15.44
C ILE A 86 12.71 -25.81 -16.11
N ASP A 87 13.59 -26.68 -15.59
CA ASP A 87 13.80 -28.01 -16.14
C ASP A 87 12.70 -29.03 -15.75
N LYS A 88 12.81 -30.25 -16.30
CA LYS A 88 11.81 -31.32 -16.08
C LYS A 88 11.77 -31.80 -14.63
N ASP A 89 12.90 -31.84 -13.95
CA ASP A 89 13.02 -32.37 -12.59
C ASP A 89 12.41 -31.35 -11.61
N GLN A 90 12.55 -30.03 -11.89
CA GLN A 90 11.77 -28.99 -11.21
C GLN A 90 10.26 -29.15 -11.47
N MET A 91 9.83 -29.46 -12.70
CA MET A 91 8.40 -29.64 -13.01
C MET A 91 7.78 -30.86 -12.31
N GLU A 92 8.51 -31.98 -12.16
CA GLU A 92 8.04 -33.10 -11.33
C GLU A 92 7.92 -32.70 -9.86
N ASN A 93 8.89 -31.93 -9.34
CA ASN A 93 8.85 -31.41 -7.97
C ASN A 93 7.66 -30.43 -7.75
N VAL A 94 7.37 -29.55 -8.71
CA VAL A 94 6.23 -28.64 -8.69
C VAL A 94 4.90 -29.39 -8.65
N ASN A 95 4.74 -30.45 -9.45
CA ASN A 95 3.53 -31.27 -9.42
C ASN A 95 3.39 -32.05 -8.11
N ARG A 96 4.49 -32.61 -7.58
CA ARG A 96 4.53 -33.24 -6.24
C ARG A 96 4.08 -32.27 -5.14
N LEU A 97 4.53 -31.01 -5.20
CA LEU A 97 4.14 -29.96 -4.26
C LEU A 97 2.64 -29.60 -4.39
N LYS A 98 2.11 -29.47 -5.63
CA LYS A 98 0.68 -29.24 -5.90
C LYS A 98 -0.19 -30.34 -5.28
N ASP A 99 0.17 -31.61 -5.50
CA ASP A 99 -0.52 -32.78 -4.96
C ASP A 99 -0.43 -32.88 -3.42
N LYS A 100 0.71 -32.52 -2.83
CA LYS A 100 0.89 -32.48 -1.37
C LYS A 100 0.03 -31.37 -0.74
N ALA A 101 0.10 -30.16 -1.29
CA ALA A 101 -0.66 -29.01 -0.82
C ALA A 101 -2.17 -29.27 -0.87
N GLN A 102 -2.68 -29.83 -1.98
CA GLN A 102 -4.10 -30.19 -2.12
C GLN A 102 -4.56 -31.14 -1.00
N LYS A 103 -3.82 -32.23 -0.75
CA LYS A 103 -4.15 -33.22 0.29
C LYS A 103 -4.14 -32.63 1.71
N LEU A 104 -3.23 -31.68 1.98
CA LEU A 104 -3.16 -30.99 3.28
C LEU A 104 -4.33 -30.00 3.45
N ILE A 105 -4.65 -29.24 2.40
CA ILE A 105 -5.85 -28.36 2.33
C ILE A 105 -7.14 -29.19 2.46
N ASP A 106 -7.16 -30.44 2.02
CA ASP A 106 -8.32 -31.33 2.16
C ASP A 106 -8.57 -31.84 3.58
N GLY A 107 -7.59 -31.75 4.50
CA GLY A 107 -7.77 -32.17 5.89
C GLY A 107 -8.62 -31.22 6.76
N VAL A 108 -8.65 -29.92 6.41
CA VAL A 108 -9.37 -28.88 7.15
C VAL A 108 -10.84 -28.81 6.71
N ASN A 109 -11.76 -28.74 7.67
CA ASN A 109 -13.16 -28.42 7.43
C ASN A 109 -13.35 -26.89 7.40
N TRP A 110 -12.97 -26.31 6.27
CA TRP A 110 -13.14 -24.88 5.95
C TRP A 110 -14.61 -24.42 5.83
N ASP A 111 -15.58 -25.32 5.93
CA ASP A 111 -17.00 -24.97 5.94
C ASP A 111 -17.51 -24.81 7.39
N ASP A 112 -16.75 -25.31 8.36
CA ASP A 112 -16.89 -25.05 9.79
C ASP A 112 -15.91 -23.97 10.30
N LEU A 113 -14.75 -23.79 9.67
CA LEU A 113 -13.75 -22.79 10.10
C LEU A 113 -14.29 -21.36 9.93
N GLY A 114 -14.46 -20.64 11.04
CA GLY A 114 -14.97 -19.25 11.04
C GLY A 114 -16.46 -19.11 10.73
N SER A 115 -17.25 -20.20 10.79
CA SER A 115 -18.68 -20.20 10.44
C SER A 115 -19.61 -19.52 11.46
N ARG A 116 -19.07 -18.85 12.47
CA ARG A 116 -19.83 -18.10 13.50
C ARG A 116 -19.28 -16.72 13.76
N ASP A 117 -17.97 -16.65 14.04
CA ASP A 117 -17.29 -15.46 14.50
C ASP A 117 -15.82 -15.55 14.03
N PHE A 118 -15.32 -14.47 13.46
CA PHE A 118 -13.96 -14.32 12.95
C PHE A 118 -13.40 -12.97 13.38
N VAL A 119 -12.13 -12.91 13.77
CA VAL A 119 -11.44 -11.65 14.04
C VAL A 119 -10.03 -11.69 13.50
N PHE A 120 -9.66 -10.69 12.70
CA PHE A 120 -8.29 -10.31 12.46
C PHE A 120 -7.93 -9.09 13.33
N ALA A 121 -6.75 -9.11 13.94
CA ALA A 121 -6.19 -7.94 14.61
C ALA A 121 -4.67 -7.85 14.41
N GLU A 122 -4.18 -6.61 14.30
CA GLU A 122 -2.77 -6.31 14.00
C GLU A 122 -2.21 -5.17 14.85
N ARG A 123 -0.94 -5.30 15.25
CA ARG A 123 -0.12 -4.18 15.71
C ARG A 123 1.29 -4.28 15.16
N PHE A 124 1.99 -3.14 15.04
CA PHE A 124 3.44 -3.18 14.82
C PHE A 124 4.16 -3.79 16.02
N ALA A 125 5.15 -4.63 15.75
CA ALA A 125 6.11 -5.06 16.76
C ALA A 125 6.80 -3.82 17.38
N SER A 126 7.12 -3.90 18.68
CA SER A 126 7.96 -2.87 19.30
C SER A 126 9.36 -2.91 18.66
N PRO A 127 9.94 -1.76 18.26
CA PRO A 127 11.26 -1.75 17.64
C PRO A 127 12.32 -2.26 18.62
N ASP A 128 13.08 -3.28 18.21
CA ASP A 128 14.23 -3.74 18.98
C ASP A 128 15.42 -2.82 18.66
N ILE A 129 15.88 -2.12 19.70
CA ILE A 129 16.80 -0.99 19.60
C ILE A 129 18.08 -1.35 20.36
N ARG A 130 19.16 -1.64 19.63
CA ARG A 130 20.44 -2.08 20.20
C ARG A 130 21.61 -1.34 19.57
N GLY A 131 22.17 -0.39 20.30
CA GLY A 131 23.25 0.47 19.80
C GLY A 131 22.75 1.39 18.68
N SER A 132 23.37 1.30 17.50
CA SER A 132 22.94 1.98 16.27
C SER A 132 21.91 1.18 15.46
N ASN A 133 21.68 -0.09 15.79
CA ASN A 133 20.77 -0.95 15.02
C ASN A 133 19.35 -0.80 15.54
N ILE A 134 18.43 -0.48 14.60
CA ILE A 134 16.99 -0.43 14.82
C ILE A 134 16.38 -1.55 13.99
N ASN A 135 15.69 -2.49 14.63
CA ASN A 135 15.03 -3.60 13.97
C ASN A 135 13.51 -3.47 14.13
N MET A 136 12.85 -3.00 13.08
CA MET A 136 11.39 -3.08 12.96
C MET A 136 11.04 -4.52 12.62
N GLY A 137 10.57 -5.28 13.62
CA GLY A 137 10.09 -6.65 13.42
C GLY A 137 8.86 -6.70 12.51
N PRO A 138 8.52 -7.90 11.99
CA PRO A 138 7.24 -8.12 11.32
C PRO A 138 6.08 -7.77 12.28
N PRO A 139 4.93 -7.27 11.79
CA PRO A 139 3.79 -6.98 12.66
C PRO A 139 3.34 -8.21 13.45
N ASP A 140 2.90 -7.99 14.69
CA ASP A 140 2.15 -8.97 15.44
C ASP A 140 0.75 -9.09 14.81
N MET A 141 0.36 -10.31 14.42
CA MET A 141 -0.93 -10.56 13.77
C MET A 141 -1.65 -11.72 14.45
N VAL A 142 -2.97 -11.62 14.64
CA VAL A 142 -3.83 -12.74 15.02
C VAL A 142 -5.04 -12.84 14.11
N PHE A 143 -5.34 -14.05 13.67
CA PHE A 143 -6.57 -14.44 12.97
C PHE A 143 -7.28 -15.48 13.85
N MET A 144 -8.34 -15.08 14.52
CA MET A 144 -9.15 -15.91 15.42
C MET A 144 -10.41 -16.38 14.69
N PHE A 145 -10.70 -17.67 14.75
CA PHE A 145 -11.83 -18.31 14.08
C PHE A 145 -12.61 -19.15 15.08
N ARG A 146 -13.90 -18.85 15.29
CA ARG A 146 -14.82 -19.74 15.99
C ARG A 146 -15.68 -20.48 14.97
N GLY A 147 -15.62 -21.81 15.03
CA GLY A 147 -16.38 -22.70 14.17
C GLY A 147 -17.64 -23.27 14.81
N GLY A 148 -18.19 -24.30 14.19
CA GLY A 148 -19.38 -25.02 14.64
C GLY A 148 -19.06 -26.13 15.63
N LYS A 149 -18.43 -27.20 15.14
CA LYS A 149 -18.05 -28.41 15.89
C LYS A 149 -16.73 -29.06 15.42
N ALA A 150 -16.07 -28.56 14.37
CA ALA A 150 -14.88 -29.18 13.80
C ALA A 150 -13.55 -28.61 14.33
N ALA A 151 -13.55 -27.92 15.48
CA ALA A 151 -12.36 -27.26 16.03
C ALA A 151 -11.12 -28.19 16.12
N ASP A 152 -11.25 -29.38 16.72
CA ASP A 152 -10.13 -30.34 16.81
C ASP A 152 -9.65 -30.82 15.41
N GLN A 153 -10.56 -31.01 14.46
CA GLN A 153 -10.21 -31.36 13.07
C GLN A 153 -9.47 -30.21 12.38
N ASN A 154 -9.96 -28.98 12.55
CA ASN A 154 -9.40 -27.79 11.93
C ASN A 154 -8.03 -27.47 12.51
N TYR A 155 -7.83 -27.60 13.83
CA TYR A 155 -6.51 -27.56 14.46
C TYR A 155 -5.58 -28.61 13.84
N ALA A 156 -5.98 -29.89 13.82
CA ALA A 156 -5.15 -30.97 13.29
C ALA A 156 -4.78 -30.77 11.80
N GLY A 157 -5.73 -30.31 10.96
CA GLY A 157 -5.51 -30.04 9.55
C GLY A 157 -4.60 -28.82 9.30
N LEU A 158 -4.78 -27.72 10.05
CA LEU A 158 -3.91 -26.54 9.94
C LEU A 158 -2.49 -26.84 10.47
N VAL A 159 -2.37 -27.63 11.53
CA VAL A 159 -1.07 -28.15 12.01
C VAL A 159 -0.44 -29.08 10.97
N ALA A 160 -1.20 -29.91 10.27
CA ALA A 160 -0.68 -30.72 9.17
C ALA A 160 -0.17 -29.87 7.99
N ILE A 161 -0.86 -28.76 7.65
CA ILE A 161 -0.39 -27.78 6.65
C ILE A 161 0.94 -27.16 7.10
N LEU A 162 1.05 -26.70 8.36
CA LEU A 162 2.30 -26.14 8.90
C LEU A 162 3.46 -27.15 8.89
N ASN A 163 3.20 -28.40 9.28
CA ASN A 163 4.17 -29.51 9.18
C ASN A 163 4.62 -29.72 7.73
N GLY A 164 3.66 -29.75 6.80
CA GLY A 164 3.94 -29.89 5.37
C GLY A 164 4.84 -28.77 4.83
N MET A 165 4.62 -27.51 5.23
CA MET A 165 5.47 -26.38 4.86
C MET A 165 6.89 -26.49 5.44
N VAL A 166 7.01 -26.81 6.73
CA VAL A 166 8.31 -26.94 7.41
C VAL A 166 9.14 -28.09 6.82
N GLU A 167 8.52 -29.24 6.52
CA GLU A 167 9.16 -30.37 5.85
C GLU A 167 9.72 -30.00 4.47
N GLU A 168 8.98 -29.24 3.66
CA GLU A 168 9.44 -28.79 2.34
C GLU A 168 10.57 -27.75 2.44
N ILE A 169 10.52 -26.81 3.39
CA ILE A 169 11.59 -25.83 3.58
C ILE A 169 12.87 -26.51 4.07
N ASN A 170 12.77 -27.45 5.02
CA ASN A 170 13.90 -28.28 5.45
C ASN A 170 14.49 -29.09 4.28
N THR A 171 13.63 -29.70 3.46
CA THR A 171 14.06 -30.46 2.27
C THR A 171 14.76 -29.57 1.22
N ALA A 172 14.22 -28.39 0.94
CA ALA A 172 14.78 -27.45 -0.04
C ALA A 172 16.12 -26.84 0.45
N THR A 173 16.21 -26.50 1.74
CA THR A 173 17.44 -25.96 2.36
C THR A 173 18.47 -27.03 2.70
N LYS A 174 18.10 -28.31 2.67
CA LYS A 174 18.89 -29.46 3.15
C LYS A 174 19.31 -29.32 4.63
N SER A 175 18.40 -28.80 5.45
CA SER A 175 18.58 -28.63 6.90
C SER A 175 17.45 -29.32 7.68
N ASP A 176 17.63 -29.49 8.98
CA ASP A 176 16.65 -30.05 9.95
C ASP A 176 16.28 -29.04 11.04
N HIS A 177 16.64 -27.76 10.83
CA HIS A 177 16.69 -26.73 11.86
C HIS A 177 15.33 -26.07 12.14
N LEU A 178 14.41 -26.08 11.17
CA LEU A 178 13.03 -25.68 11.40
C LEU A 178 12.27 -26.87 11.98
N GLN A 179 11.69 -26.68 13.16
CA GLN A 179 10.94 -27.70 13.88
C GLN A 179 9.70 -27.07 14.48
N ILE A 180 8.59 -27.81 14.50
CA ILE A 180 7.34 -27.34 15.10
C ILE A 180 7.35 -27.71 16.58
N GLU A 181 7.43 -26.69 17.42
CA GLU A 181 7.41 -26.82 18.86
C GLU A 181 5.95 -26.82 19.34
N GLN A 182 5.58 -27.90 20.03
CA GLN A 182 4.28 -28.03 20.70
C GLN A 182 4.39 -27.48 22.11
N SER A 183 3.48 -26.60 22.50
CA SER A 183 3.43 -26.00 23.84
C SER A 183 1.99 -25.76 24.29
N GLU A 184 1.80 -25.48 25.58
CA GLU A 184 0.50 -25.11 26.15
C GLU A 184 0.62 -23.80 26.93
N TYR A 185 -0.38 -22.92 26.79
CA TYR A 185 -0.43 -21.65 27.52
C TYR A 185 -1.87 -21.33 27.92
N LYS A 186 -2.12 -21.17 29.23
CA LYS A 186 -3.45 -20.89 29.82
C LYS A 186 -4.60 -21.82 29.36
N GLY A 187 -4.30 -23.03 28.93
CA GLY A 187 -5.28 -24.00 28.42
C GLY A 187 -5.37 -24.08 26.89
N ALA A 188 -4.74 -23.15 26.17
CA ALA A 188 -4.58 -23.25 24.73
C ALA A 188 -3.45 -24.23 24.34
N LYS A 189 -3.69 -25.08 23.33
CA LYS A 189 -2.67 -25.89 22.65
C LYS A 189 -2.03 -25.04 21.55
N ILE A 190 -0.71 -25.00 21.46
CA ILE A 190 0.03 -24.18 20.47
C ILE A 190 1.01 -25.07 19.70
N ALA A 191 0.97 -25.00 18.37
CA ALA A 191 1.93 -25.57 17.45
C ALA A 191 2.63 -24.44 16.68
N GLY A 192 3.86 -24.09 17.07
CA GLY A 192 4.61 -22.95 16.53
C GLY A 192 5.88 -23.35 15.77
N CYS A 193 6.26 -22.58 14.76
CA CYS A 193 7.56 -22.66 14.10
C CYS A 193 8.17 -21.27 13.95
N ASN A 194 9.40 -21.09 14.45
CA ASN A 194 10.17 -19.85 14.27
C ASN A 194 11.06 -19.97 13.02
N PHE A 195 10.70 -19.24 11.97
CA PHE A 195 11.37 -19.29 10.66
C PHE A 195 12.73 -18.57 10.63
N THR A 196 13.00 -17.67 11.57
CA THR A 196 14.27 -16.93 11.66
C THR A 196 15.25 -17.50 12.70
N ARG A 197 14.91 -18.64 13.34
CA ARG A 197 15.75 -19.34 14.35
C ARG A 197 17.22 -19.50 13.95
N THR A 198 17.49 -19.69 12.66
CA THR A 198 18.83 -19.91 12.09
C THR A 198 19.50 -18.63 11.56
N VAL A 199 18.77 -17.53 11.45
CA VAL A 199 19.23 -16.28 10.82
C VAL A 199 19.75 -15.34 11.90
N HIS A 200 21.06 -15.35 12.11
CA HIS A 200 21.68 -14.58 13.19
C HIS A 200 21.41 -13.07 13.06
N GLY A 201 20.81 -12.47 14.09
CA GLY A 201 20.47 -11.05 14.12
C GLY A 201 19.11 -10.67 13.51
N ALA A 202 18.40 -11.61 12.87
CA ALA A 202 17.03 -11.37 12.40
C ALA A 202 16.04 -11.24 13.58
N PRO A 203 14.94 -10.48 13.42
CA PRO A 203 13.85 -10.51 14.39
C PRO A 203 13.17 -11.90 14.40
N PRO A 204 12.57 -12.35 15.52
CA PRO A 204 11.80 -13.59 15.54
C PRO A 204 10.60 -13.50 14.58
N LEU A 205 10.39 -14.56 13.82
CA LEU A 205 9.24 -14.73 12.91
C LEU A 205 8.57 -16.08 13.24
N THR A 206 7.79 -16.10 14.33
CA THR A 206 7.07 -17.29 14.77
C THR A 206 5.68 -17.33 14.13
N LEU A 207 5.44 -18.30 13.25
CA LEU A 207 4.07 -18.65 12.82
C LEU A 207 3.55 -19.75 13.74
N ALA A 208 2.35 -19.57 14.31
CA ALA A 208 1.74 -20.57 15.16
C ALA A 208 0.26 -20.82 14.83
N ILE A 209 -0.13 -22.10 14.91
CA ILE A 209 -1.53 -22.55 14.96
C ILE A 209 -1.86 -22.85 16.41
N THR A 210 -2.97 -22.35 16.91
CA THR A 210 -3.41 -22.47 18.31
C THR A 210 -4.85 -22.93 18.37
N GLN A 211 -5.21 -23.71 19.40
CA GLN A 211 -6.59 -24.01 19.77
C GLN A 211 -6.84 -23.64 21.23
N HIS A 212 -7.85 -22.82 21.51
CA HIS A 212 -8.42 -22.60 22.85
C HIS A 212 -9.91 -22.89 22.78
N ASP A 213 -10.37 -23.97 23.43
CA ASP A 213 -11.73 -24.50 23.33
C ASP A 213 -12.22 -24.67 21.87
N ASP A 214 -13.18 -23.83 21.44
CA ASP A 214 -13.77 -23.81 20.10
C ASP A 214 -13.15 -22.75 19.16
N VAL A 215 -12.15 -22.00 19.63
CA VAL A 215 -11.43 -20.96 18.90
C VAL A 215 -10.11 -21.51 18.36
N ILE A 216 -9.92 -21.36 17.06
CA ILE A 216 -8.62 -21.54 16.40
C ILE A 216 -7.97 -20.17 16.22
N ILE A 217 -6.69 -20.02 16.57
CA ILE A 217 -5.92 -18.81 16.30
C ILE A 217 -4.75 -19.16 15.38
N ILE A 218 -4.67 -18.49 14.24
CA ILE A 218 -3.46 -18.45 13.41
C ILE A 218 -2.77 -17.13 13.73
N SER A 219 -1.50 -17.15 14.10
CA SER A 219 -0.81 -15.94 14.58
C SER A 219 0.61 -15.80 14.03
N LEU A 220 1.00 -14.56 13.79
CA LEU A 220 2.39 -14.15 13.60
C LEU A 220 2.92 -13.50 14.87
N ASN A 221 4.12 -13.89 15.27
CA ASN A 221 4.76 -13.60 16.56
C ASN A 221 3.96 -14.17 17.75
N GLU A 222 4.37 -13.79 18.96
CA GLU A 222 3.95 -14.48 20.19
C GLU A 222 3.17 -13.59 21.16
N ASP A 223 3.49 -12.31 21.25
CA ASP A 223 2.97 -11.45 22.31
C ASP A 223 1.46 -11.17 22.13
N LEU A 224 1.02 -10.81 20.92
CA LEU A 224 -0.40 -10.56 20.63
C LEU A 224 -1.22 -11.85 20.78
N ARG A 225 -0.71 -12.99 20.27
CA ARG A 225 -1.28 -14.32 20.46
C ARG A 225 -1.47 -14.65 21.95
N ASN A 226 -0.42 -14.49 22.75
CA ASN A 226 -0.45 -14.81 24.18
C ASN A 226 -1.41 -13.89 24.95
N GLN A 227 -1.52 -12.61 24.56
CA GLN A 227 -2.49 -11.69 25.14
C GLN A 227 -3.94 -12.05 24.76
N SER A 228 -4.21 -12.42 23.50
CA SER A 228 -5.52 -12.90 23.06
C SER A 228 -5.94 -14.21 23.76
N ILE A 229 -5.02 -15.17 23.91
CA ILE A 229 -5.26 -16.37 24.71
C ILE A 229 -5.58 -16.00 26.18
N ALA A 230 -4.88 -15.03 26.75
CA ALA A 230 -5.13 -14.61 28.12
C ALA A 230 -6.49 -13.92 28.30
N LEU A 231 -6.95 -13.13 27.33
CA LEU A 231 -8.30 -12.56 27.30
C LEU A 231 -9.39 -13.65 27.14
N LEU A 232 -9.18 -14.65 26.27
CA LEU A 232 -10.07 -15.83 26.16
C LEU A 232 -10.17 -16.60 27.49
N ALA A 233 -9.05 -16.75 28.20
CA ALA A 233 -8.98 -17.34 29.53
C ALA A 233 -9.52 -16.42 30.66
N GLY A 234 -10.09 -15.26 30.32
CA GLY A 234 -10.75 -14.34 31.26
C GLY A 234 -9.80 -13.49 32.12
N ASP A 235 -8.55 -13.29 31.69
CA ASP A 235 -7.58 -12.48 32.40
C ASP A 235 -7.90 -10.98 32.31
N LYS A 236 -8.12 -10.36 33.47
CA LYS A 236 -8.51 -8.93 33.59
C LYS A 236 -7.32 -7.99 33.80
N SER A 237 -6.08 -8.49 33.71
CA SER A 237 -4.87 -7.65 33.73
C SER A 237 -4.54 -7.05 32.37
N ILE A 238 -5.17 -7.55 31.29
CA ILE A 238 -5.06 -7.05 29.93
C ILE A 238 -6.31 -6.23 29.61
N ASN A 239 -6.12 -5.02 29.12
CA ASN A 239 -7.22 -4.22 28.58
C ASN A 239 -7.68 -4.79 27.24
N CYS A 240 -8.99 -4.77 27.00
CA CYS A 240 -9.57 -5.22 25.73
C CYS A 240 -9.97 -4.03 24.84
N ILE A 241 -9.81 -4.16 23.52
CA ILE A 241 -10.24 -3.13 22.55
C ILE A 241 -11.74 -2.82 22.66
N ALA A 242 -12.58 -3.82 22.96
CA ALA A 242 -14.02 -3.63 23.19
C ALA A 242 -14.32 -2.71 24.38
N ASP A 243 -13.36 -2.51 25.28
CA ASP A 243 -13.45 -1.57 26.39
C ASP A 243 -12.75 -0.22 26.16
N ASN A 244 -11.93 -0.09 25.11
CA ASN A 244 -11.20 1.13 24.74
C ASN A 244 -12.16 2.29 24.41
N ALA A 245 -11.86 3.49 24.93
CA ALA A 245 -12.69 4.68 24.77
C ALA A 245 -12.81 5.14 23.31
N ARG A 246 -11.75 4.97 22.49
CA ARG A 246 -11.69 5.37 21.08
C ARG A 246 -12.52 4.45 20.20
N PHE A 247 -12.40 3.13 20.44
CA PHE A 247 -13.26 2.10 19.85
C PHE A 247 -14.74 2.41 20.14
N LYS A 248 -15.09 2.62 21.41
CA LYS A 248 -16.46 2.99 21.82
C LYS A 248 -16.97 4.29 21.18
N ALA A 249 -16.15 5.33 21.09
CA ALA A 249 -16.50 6.61 20.46
C ALA A 249 -16.68 6.49 18.94
N GLY A 250 -15.90 5.64 18.27
CA GLY A 250 -16.04 5.37 16.84
C GLY A 250 -17.42 4.83 16.49
N PHE A 251 -17.87 3.80 17.20
CA PHE A 251 -19.14 3.13 16.94
C PHE A 251 -20.38 3.80 17.58
N SER A 252 -20.22 4.71 18.54
CA SER A 252 -21.36 5.28 19.30
C SER A 252 -22.37 6.08 18.47
N GLU A 253 -21.98 6.57 17.30
CA GLU A 253 -22.82 7.36 16.38
C GLU A 253 -23.10 6.63 15.05
N LEU A 254 -22.61 5.39 14.90
CA LEU A 254 -22.82 4.54 13.73
C LEU A 254 -23.96 3.52 13.97
N PRO A 255 -24.58 2.96 12.90
CA PRO A 255 -25.61 1.92 13.02
C PRO A 255 -25.19 0.65 13.77
N ALA A 256 -26.19 -0.16 14.15
CA ALA A 256 -26.05 -1.38 14.92
C ALA A 256 -25.47 -2.57 14.12
N ALA A 257 -25.46 -3.77 14.72
CA ALA A 257 -24.64 -4.90 14.30
C ALA A 257 -25.36 -6.09 13.69
N GLU A 258 -24.78 -6.64 12.61
CA GLU A 258 -25.34 -7.77 11.85
C GLU A 258 -24.25 -8.72 11.27
N ASP A 259 -23.14 -8.24 10.66
CA ASP A 259 -22.17 -9.07 9.90
C ASP A 259 -20.63 -8.78 10.00
N GLU A 260 -20.12 -7.56 10.24
CA GLU A 260 -18.66 -7.27 10.46
C GLU A 260 -18.44 -5.95 11.23
N LEU A 261 -17.24 -5.62 11.67
CA LEU A 261 -16.84 -4.24 11.99
C LEU A 261 -15.38 -4.03 11.66
N VAL A 262 -15.02 -2.79 11.30
CA VAL A 262 -13.62 -2.36 11.24
C VAL A 262 -13.37 -1.18 12.14
N PHE A 263 -12.28 -1.29 12.91
CA PHE A 263 -11.70 -0.18 13.67
C PHE A 263 -10.23 -0.05 13.31
N PHE A 264 -9.83 1.14 12.87
CA PHE A 264 -8.45 1.49 12.54
C PHE A 264 -8.01 2.68 13.42
N ASP A 265 -7.13 2.45 14.39
CA ASP A 265 -6.57 3.48 15.25
C ASP A 265 -5.25 3.98 14.67
N MET A 266 -5.33 5.09 13.94
CA MET A 266 -4.17 5.71 13.29
C MET A 266 -3.11 6.15 14.32
N GLN A 267 -3.54 6.62 15.49
CA GLN A 267 -2.60 7.03 16.54
C GLN A 267 -1.88 5.83 17.18
N ALA A 268 -2.54 4.67 17.27
CA ALA A 268 -1.87 3.42 17.63
C ALA A 268 -0.86 2.97 16.56
N MET A 269 -1.22 3.07 15.27
CA MET A 269 -0.33 2.71 14.15
C MET A 269 0.94 3.57 14.11
N LEU A 270 0.82 4.88 14.28
CA LEU A 270 1.93 5.82 14.09
C LEU A 270 2.89 5.89 15.30
N LYS A 271 2.42 5.54 16.50
CA LYS A 271 3.16 5.68 17.77
C LYS A 271 4.47 4.86 17.83
N PRO A 272 4.55 3.60 17.33
CA PRO A 272 5.82 2.90 17.16
C PRO A 272 6.76 3.56 16.14
N ILE A 273 6.21 4.07 15.03
CA ILE A 273 7.00 4.75 13.98
C ILE A 273 7.60 6.06 14.52
N GLN A 274 6.83 6.87 15.23
CA GLN A 274 7.31 8.11 15.83
C GLN A 274 8.41 7.85 16.86
N ARG A 275 8.28 6.83 17.72
CA ARG A 275 9.36 6.42 18.64
C ARG A 275 10.67 6.10 17.92
N THR A 276 10.59 5.45 16.76
CA THR A 276 11.77 5.16 15.92
C THR A 276 12.37 6.44 15.32
N ILE A 277 11.53 7.36 14.82
CA ILE A 277 11.98 8.67 14.29
C ILE A 277 12.64 9.51 15.40
N ASP A 278 11.99 9.60 16.57
CA ASP A 278 12.51 10.30 17.75
C ASP A 278 13.85 9.70 18.19
N PHE A 279 14.00 8.37 18.16
CA PHE A 279 15.26 7.71 18.50
C PHE A 279 16.38 8.03 17.51
N VAL A 280 16.10 7.98 16.19
CA VAL A 280 17.08 8.38 15.15
C VAL A 280 17.49 9.84 15.31
N ALA A 281 16.53 10.75 15.49
CA ALA A 281 16.80 12.17 15.68
C ALA A 281 17.65 12.45 16.94
N ASN A 282 17.38 11.74 18.05
CA ASN A 282 18.16 11.87 19.28
C ASN A 282 19.55 11.19 19.20
N GLN A 283 19.77 10.22 18.30
CA GLN A 283 21.12 9.71 18.01
C GLN A 283 21.92 10.70 17.14
N GLY A 284 21.33 11.20 16.05
CA GLY A 284 21.97 12.20 15.16
C GLY A 284 22.31 13.51 15.87
N GLY A 285 21.49 13.91 16.85
CA GLY A 285 21.80 15.03 17.76
C GLY A 285 23.08 14.86 18.59
N SER A 286 23.66 13.67 18.67
CA SER A 286 24.97 13.43 19.31
C SER A 286 26.10 13.48 18.28
N ASN A 287 26.89 14.57 18.32
CA ASN A 287 28.12 14.72 17.53
C ASN A 287 29.16 13.64 17.92
N ARG A 288 29.06 12.48 17.32
CA ARG A 288 30.05 11.40 17.35
C ARG A 288 30.56 11.22 15.93
N ALA A 289 31.86 11.44 15.74
CA ALA A 289 32.48 11.26 14.43
C ALA A 289 32.34 9.80 13.98
N ASN A 290 31.84 9.58 12.76
CA ASN A 290 31.81 8.26 12.15
C ASN A 290 33.23 7.77 11.87
N ASP A 291 33.47 6.47 11.95
CA ASP A 291 34.80 5.90 11.71
C ASP A 291 35.18 5.98 10.22
N HIS A 292 36.12 6.87 9.91
CA HIS A 292 36.63 7.10 8.54
C HIS A 292 37.98 6.42 8.35
N ILE A 293 38.12 5.54 7.36
CA ILE A 293 39.38 4.87 7.07
C ILE A 293 39.75 5.13 5.61
N ILE A 294 40.67 6.09 5.42
CA ILE A 294 41.22 6.48 4.12
C ILE A 294 42.59 5.85 3.89
N ASN A 295 43.10 5.95 2.65
CA ASN A 295 44.43 5.44 2.27
C ASN A 295 44.65 3.97 2.69
N SER A 296 43.72 3.11 2.26
CA SER A 296 43.83 1.67 2.39
C SER A 296 43.11 0.96 1.25
N VAL A 297 43.69 -0.12 0.73
CA VAL A 297 43.20 -0.86 -0.43
C VAL A 297 42.78 -2.26 0.01
N ARG A 298 41.47 -2.55 -0.01
CA ARG A 298 40.89 -3.86 0.34
C ARG A 298 41.10 -4.95 -0.74
N THR A 299 42.15 -4.81 -1.55
CA THR A 299 42.53 -5.72 -2.65
C THR A 299 44.05 -5.70 -2.85
N GLY A 300 44.60 -6.72 -3.50
CA GLY A 300 46.04 -6.85 -3.76
C GLY A 300 46.79 -7.72 -2.75
N GLU A 301 48.09 -7.92 -2.99
CA GLU A 301 48.91 -8.93 -2.30
C GLU A 301 49.08 -8.64 -0.79
N ALA A 302 49.37 -7.38 -0.43
CA ALA A 302 49.50 -6.96 0.97
C ALA A 302 48.21 -7.23 1.78
N TYR A 303 47.05 -6.96 1.18
CA TYR A 303 45.75 -7.25 1.80
C TYR A 303 45.52 -8.75 1.97
N GLN A 304 45.88 -9.59 0.98
CA GLN A 304 45.79 -11.05 1.11
C GLN A 304 46.75 -11.62 2.17
N VAL A 305 47.93 -11.03 2.34
CA VAL A 305 48.86 -11.41 3.42
C VAL A 305 48.33 -10.95 4.78
N CYS A 306 47.70 -9.78 4.86
CA CYS A 306 47.00 -9.31 6.06
C CYS A 306 45.81 -10.21 6.42
N GLN A 307 45.01 -10.69 5.46
CA GLN A 307 43.96 -11.68 5.72
C GLN A 307 44.50 -12.97 6.34
N LYS A 308 45.65 -13.48 5.85
CA LYS A 308 46.33 -14.65 6.44
C LYS A 308 46.84 -14.41 7.87
N ALA A 309 47.12 -13.16 8.25
CA ALA A 309 47.42 -12.82 9.64
C ALA A 309 46.18 -13.04 10.53
N TRP A 310 45.00 -12.62 10.07
CA TRP A 310 43.72 -12.86 10.77
C TRP A 310 43.30 -14.34 10.77
N GLU A 311 43.59 -15.11 9.71
CA GLU A 311 43.46 -16.59 9.73
C GLU A 311 44.33 -17.25 10.83
N ALA A 312 45.48 -16.65 11.16
CA ALA A 312 46.32 -17.09 12.28
C ALA A 312 45.80 -16.62 13.65
N TYR A 313 45.10 -15.47 13.72
CA TYR A 313 44.40 -15.01 14.92
C TYR A 313 43.30 -15.98 15.36
N GLU A 314 42.49 -16.50 14.43
CA GLU A 314 41.47 -17.53 14.72
C GLU A 314 42.09 -18.80 15.35
N GLN A 315 43.31 -19.15 14.94
CA GLN A 315 44.11 -20.27 15.47
C GLN A 315 44.85 -19.90 16.78
N LYS A 316 44.73 -18.65 17.24
CA LYS A 316 45.43 -18.04 18.40
C LYS A 316 46.96 -18.02 18.26
N ASP A 317 47.48 -18.13 17.04
CA ASP A 317 48.90 -17.97 16.73
C ASP A 317 49.20 -16.50 16.43
N TYR A 318 49.09 -15.66 17.46
CA TYR A 318 49.30 -14.21 17.34
C TYR A 318 50.74 -13.88 16.92
N LYS A 319 51.72 -14.76 17.15
CA LYS A 319 53.11 -14.57 16.70
C LYS A 319 53.22 -14.69 15.19
N LYS A 320 52.63 -15.73 14.59
CA LYS A 320 52.52 -15.88 13.14
C LYS A 320 51.64 -14.78 12.52
N GLY A 321 50.58 -14.37 13.21
CA GLY A 321 49.78 -13.19 12.85
C GLY A 321 50.66 -11.93 12.73
N LEU A 322 51.51 -11.67 13.72
CA LEU A 322 52.46 -10.55 13.70
C LEU A 322 53.47 -10.66 12.55
N GLU A 323 54.07 -11.84 12.34
CA GLU A 323 55.02 -12.08 11.23
C GLU A 323 54.38 -11.79 9.86
N LEU A 324 53.13 -12.21 9.65
CA LEU A 324 52.36 -11.95 8.43
C LEU A 324 51.93 -10.48 8.30
N ALA A 325 51.49 -9.84 9.38
CA ALA A 325 51.15 -8.41 9.37
C ALA A 325 52.37 -7.54 9.06
N GLN A 326 53.55 -7.87 9.58
CA GLN A 326 54.81 -7.20 9.26
C GLN A 326 55.26 -7.47 7.80
N GLN A 327 54.99 -8.66 7.25
CA GLN A 327 55.18 -8.92 5.82
C GLN A 327 54.25 -8.03 4.97
N ALA A 328 52.97 -7.90 5.31
CA ALA A 328 52.03 -7.00 4.64
C ALA A 328 52.48 -5.53 4.73
N LYS A 329 52.96 -5.07 5.90
CA LYS A 329 53.54 -3.73 6.11
C LYS A 329 54.79 -3.49 5.25
N THR A 330 55.54 -4.53 4.92
CA THR A 330 56.68 -4.46 3.98
C THR A 330 56.21 -4.31 2.53
N MET A 331 55.05 -4.87 2.17
CA MET A 331 54.45 -4.78 0.83
C MET A 331 53.65 -3.48 0.61
N SER A 332 53.10 -2.88 1.67
CA SER A 332 52.32 -1.63 1.62
C SER A 332 52.49 -0.84 2.91
N PRO A 333 53.60 -0.09 3.07
CA PRO A 333 53.97 0.55 4.33
C PRO A 333 53.05 1.69 4.75
N GLU A 334 52.35 2.31 3.79
CA GLU A 334 51.43 3.42 4.04
C GLU A 334 49.96 3.00 4.19
N ASP A 335 49.61 1.71 4.02
CA ASP A 335 48.20 1.28 4.09
C ASP A 335 47.70 1.32 5.54
N SER A 336 46.71 2.16 5.80
CA SER A 336 46.22 2.46 7.14
C SER A 336 45.63 1.25 7.87
N ARG A 337 45.06 0.26 7.16
CA ARG A 337 44.56 -0.99 7.75
C ARG A 337 45.67 -2.00 8.02
N VAL A 338 46.70 -2.04 7.17
CA VAL A 338 47.89 -2.89 7.37
C VAL A 338 48.68 -2.41 8.59
N LEU A 339 48.86 -1.09 8.73
CA LEU A 339 49.46 -0.48 9.91
C LEU A 339 48.64 -0.76 11.18
N TYR A 340 47.31 -0.68 11.09
CA TYR A 340 46.42 -1.02 12.21
C TYR A 340 46.53 -2.49 12.62
N ALA A 341 46.50 -3.42 11.67
CA ALA A 341 46.65 -4.84 11.95
C ALA A 341 47.98 -5.16 12.66
N VAL A 342 49.08 -4.52 12.25
CA VAL A 342 50.37 -4.63 12.96
C VAL A 342 50.25 -4.14 14.41
N ALA A 343 49.54 -3.03 14.67
CA ALA A 343 49.32 -2.55 16.04
C ALA A 343 48.56 -3.56 16.91
N CYS A 344 47.47 -4.15 16.40
CA CYS A 344 46.71 -5.18 17.13
C CYS A 344 47.59 -6.42 17.40
N PHE A 345 48.30 -6.94 16.40
CA PHE A 345 49.20 -8.08 16.61
C PHE A 345 50.39 -7.77 17.52
N GLU A 346 50.92 -6.55 17.53
CA GLU A 346 51.96 -6.14 18.49
C GLU A 346 51.39 -6.08 19.92
N ALA A 347 50.17 -5.57 20.11
CA ALA A 347 49.49 -5.54 21.40
C ALA A 347 49.18 -6.94 21.94
N LEU A 348 48.67 -7.84 21.10
CA LEU A 348 48.38 -9.25 21.43
C LEU A 348 49.62 -10.06 21.84
N ASN A 349 50.79 -9.75 21.26
CA ASN A 349 52.07 -10.35 21.67
C ASN A 349 52.69 -9.65 22.90
N GLY A 350 52.03 -8.63 23.46
CA GLY A 350 52.51 -7.87 24.63
C GLY A 350 53.54 -6.79 24.33
N ASN A 351 53.82 -6.51 23.04
CA ASN A 351 54.82 -5.54 22.60
C ASN A 351 54.28 -4.10 22.63
N LYS A 352 53.80 -3.65 23.80
CA LYS A 352 53.01 -2.41 23.96
C LYS A 352 53.62 -1.16 23.33
N ASP A 353 54.93 -0.96 23.50
CA ASP A 353 55.64 0.22 22.99
C ASP A 353 55.79 0.20 21.45
N ALA A 354 55.85 -0.98 20.83
CA ALA A 354 55.79 -1.09 19.37
C ALA A 354 54.36 -0.88 18.86
N ALA A 355 53.38 -1.52 19.53
CA ALA A 355 51.97 -1.44 19.17
C ALA A 355 51.44 0.00 19.17
N ILE A 356 51.83 0.82 20.16
CA ILE A 356 51.40 2.22 20.25
C ILE A 356 52.02 3.11 19.16
N ASP A 357 53.24 2.80 18.70
CA ASP A 357 53.90 3.48 17.59
C ASP A 357 53.34 3.03 16.22
N SER A 358 52.99 1.75 16.08
CA SER A 358 52.24 1.25 14.91
C SER A 358 50.81 1.82 14.84
N LEU A 359 50.14 2.03 15.98
CA LEU A 359 48.80 2.64 16.04
C LEU A 359 48.83 4.14 15.69
N ASP A 360 49.81 4.87 16.22
CA ASP A 360 50.11 6.26 15.85
C ASP A 360 50.37 6.38 14.34
N SER A 361 51.16 5.45 13.79
CA SER A 361 51.41 5.35 12.34
C SER A 361 50.13 5.07 11.55
N ALA A 362 49.25 4.17 12.02
CA ALA A 362 47.98 3.85 11.36
C ALA A 362 47.05 5.07 11.29
N VAL A 363 46.89 5.80 12.41
CA VAL A 363 46.08 7.04 12.45
C VAL A 363 46.69 8.11 11.53
N LYS A 364 48.01 8.33 11.57
CA LYS A 364 48.69 9.25 10.64
C LYS A 364 48.53 8.84 9.17
N GLY A 365 48.50 7.54 8.90
CA GLY A 365 48.25 6.96 7.57
C GLY A 365 46.81 7.04 7.09
N GLY A 366 45.83 7.41 7.94
CA GLY A 366 44.42 7.57 7.56
C GLY A 366 43.40 6.72 8.31
N PHE A 367 43.79 6.01 9.36
CA PHE A 367 42.89 5.17 10.17
C PHE A 367 42.12 6.00 11.21
N TYR A 368 41.24 6.90 10.77
CA TYR A 368 40.44 7.77 11.64
C TYR A 368 39.19 7.05 12.18
N ALA A 369 39.39 5.92 12.84
CA ALA A 369 38.33 5.07 13.39
C ALA A 369 38.33 5.07 14.94
N PRO A 370 37.97 6.20 15.59
CA PRO A 370 38.00 6.33 17.05
C PRO A 370 37.05 5.35 17.77
N HIS A 371 35.90 4.99 17.20
CA HIS A 371 34.97 4.06 17.85
C HIS A 371 35.51 2.62 17.80
N HIS A 372 36.03 2.18 16.65
CA HIS A 372 36.72 0.90 16.52
C HIS A 372 37.91 0.80 17.50
N MET A 373 38.82 1.78 17.51
CA MET A 373 39.93 1.81 18.49
C MET A 373 39.45 1.81 19.94
N ALA A 374 38.38 2.54 20.26
CA ALA A 374 37.80 2.57 21.59
C ALA A 374 37.03 1.29 21.98
N SER A 375 36.84 0.32 21.08
CA SER A 375 36.05 -0.91 21.30
C SER A 375 36.79 -2.22 20.99
N ASP A 376 37.92 -2.16 20.29
CA ASP A 376 38.75 -3.32 19.92
C ASP A 376 39.42 -3.98 21.14
N PRO A 377 39.13 -5.28 21.44
CA PRO A 377 39.74 -5.98 22.57
C PRO A 377 41.23 -6.27 22.38
N ASP A 378 41.75 -6.32 21.14
CA ASP A 378 43.17 -6.60 20.88
C ASP A 378 44.05 -5.44 21.39
N LEU A 379 43.49 -4.23 21.43
CA LEU A 379 44.13 -3.01 21.94
C LEU A 379 43.91 -2.77 23.45
N ASP A 380 43.20 -3.66 24.17
CA ASP A 380 42.94 -3.53 25.61
C ASP A 380 44.20 -3.24 26.43
N SER A 381 45.31 -3.87 26.04
CA SER A 381 46.59 -3.72 26.73
C SER A 381 47.20 -2.30 26.64
N LEU A 382 46.71 -1.45 25.74
CA LEU A 382 47.22 -0.08 25.49
C LEU A 382 46.34 1.02 26.11
N ARG A 383 45.09 0.73 26.48
CA ARG A 383 44.06 1.74 26.78
C ARG A 383 44.45 2.76 27.86
N ASP A 384 45.17 2.32 28.89
CA ASP A 384 45.61 3.16 30.01
C ASP A 384 46.83 4.06 29.67
N MET A 385 47.44 3.89 28.49
CA MET A 385 48.59 4.70 28.08
C MET A 385 48.12 6.09 27.63
N ALA A 386 48.71 7.15 28.18
CA ALA A 386 48.36 8.53 27.81
C ALA A 386 48.47 8.79 26.29
N LYS A 387 49.46 8.17 25.62
CA LYS A 387 49.64 8.24 24.16
C LYS A 387 48.47 7.58 23.39
N PHE A 388 47.82 6.55 23.93
CA PHE A 388 46.63 5.94 23.31
C PHE A 388 45.46 6.93 23.27
N GLN A 389 45.22 7.63 24.38
CA GLN A 389 44.18 8.65 24.48
C GLN A 389 44.46 9.84 23.55
N GLU A 390 45.73 10.22 23.36
CA GLU A 390 46.16 11.24 22.38
C GLU A 390 45.89 10.79 20.93
N ILE A 391 46.26 9.56 20.56
CA ILE A 391 46.04 8.98 19.24
C ILE A 391 44.53 8.89 18.90
N VAL A 392 43.71 8.39 19.83
CA VAL A 392 42.24 8.32 19.67
C VAL A 392 41.63 9.71 19.59
N GLY A 393 42.13 10.69 20.34
CA GLY A 393 41.73 12.10 20.24
C GLY A 393 42.03 12.70 18.87
N HIS A 394 43.22 12.45 18.32
CA HIS A 394 43.60 12.90 16.96
C HIS A 394 42.73 12.25 15.88
N ALA A 395 42.47 10.94 15.98
CA ALA A 395 41.55 10.24 15.08
C ALA A 395 40.12 10.79 15.17
N THR A 396 39.63 11.10 16.37
CA THR A 396 38.31 11.71 16.58
C THR A 396 38.22 13.08 15.90
N MET A 397 39.26 13.91 16.01
CA MET A 397 39.31 15.21 15.33
C MET A 397 39.24 15.06 13.82
N LYS A 398 40.08 14.20 13.22
CA LYS A 398 40.13 13.96 11.78
C LYS A 398 38.85 13.34 11.23
N ALA A 399 38.25 12.40 11.95
CA ALA A 399 36.94 11.85 11.64
C ALA A 399 35.82 12.91 11.70
N THR A 400 35.90 13.87 12.63
CA THR A 400 34.94 14.98 12.74
C THR A 400 35.07 15.94 11.56
N GLU A 401 36.29 16.25 11.14
CA GLU A 401 36.56 17.08 9.95
C GLU A 401 35.97 16.43 8.68
N LEU A 402 36.32 15.18 8.40
CA LEU A 402 35.81 14.44 7.23
C LEU A 402 34.29 14.26 7.23
N THR A 403 33.67 14.10 8.41
CA THR A 403 32.20 14.01 8.51
C THR A 403 31.53 15.32 8.11
N LYS A 404 32.12 16.47 8.43
CA LYS A 404 31.60 17.81 8.05
C LYS A 404 31.82 18.15 6.58
N GLU A 405 32.90 17.65 5.98
CA GLU A 405 33.17 17.82 4.54
C GLU A 405 32.32 16.88 3.66
N ALA A 406 31.71 15.84 4.24
CA ALA A 406 30.82 14.90 3.55
C ALA A 406 29.31 15.18 3.75
N SER A 407 28.93 16.04 4.71
CA SER A 407 27.53 16.29 5.06
C SER A 407 26.90 17.42 4.25
N ASP A 408 26.66 17.20 2.96
CA ASP A 408 25.87 18.12 2.11
C ASP A 408 24.38 18.22 2.53
N ILE A 409 23.88 17.27 3.34
CA ILE A 409 22.47 17.10 3.70
C ILE A 409 22.13 17.87 4.99
N ASP A 410 21.09 18.72 4.95
CA ASP A 410 20.46 19.25 6.18
C ASP A 410 19.69 18.11 6.87
N GLU A 411 20.34 17.40 7.79
CA GLU A 411 19.71 16.36 8.62
C GLU A 411 18.52 16.91 9.42
N ALA A 412 18.62 18.15 9.92
CA ALA A 412 17.53 18.78 10.64
C ALA A 412 16.35 19.12 9.70
N GLY A 413 16.63 19.52 8.46
CA GLY A 413 15.63 19.71 7.39
C GLY A 413 14.97 18.41 6.96
N THR A 414 15.75 17.35 6.91
CA THR A 414 15.26 15.98 6.68
C THR A 414 14.30 15.56 7.78
N ILE A 415 14.66 15.73 9.05
CA ILE A 415 13.80 15.43 10.21
C ILE A 415 12.53 16.30 10.22
N ARG A 416 12.64 17.61 9.95
CA ARG A 416 11.47 18.51 9.85
C ARG A 416 10.52 18.10 8.73
N LEU A 417 11.05 17.70 7.56
CA LEU A 417 10.26 17.22 6.42
C LEU A 417 9.58 15.88 6.73
N VAL A 418 10.31 14.92 7.30
CA VAL A 418 9.74 13.63 7.73
C VAL A 418 8.59 13.84 8.72
N ASN A 419 8.80 14.62 9.78
CA ASN A 419 7.73 14.92 10.75
C ASN A 419 6.52 15.62 10.10
N ARG A 420 6.73 16.53 9.15
CA ARG A 420 5.64 17.16 8.38
C ARG A 420 4.84 16.16 7.54
N LEU A 421 5.50 15.18 6.93
CA LEU A 421 4.84 14.13 6.15
C LEU A 421 4.14 13.11 7.06
N MET A 422 4.71 12.76 8.21
CA MET A 422 4.06 11.89 9.21
C MET A 422 2.81 12.52 9.83
N ASN A 423 2.74 13.86 9.92
CA ASN A 423 1.52 14.57 10.32
C ASN A 423 0.35 14.44 9.32
N LEU A 424 0.58 13.96 8.08
CA LEU A 424 -0.51 13.73 7.12
C LEU A 424 -1.44 12.58 7.57
N PRO A 425 -0.96 11.34 7.76
CA PRO A 425 -1.76 10.32 8.42
C PRO A 425 -2.06 10.69 9.88
N GLY A 426 -1.12 11.35 10.59
CA GLY A 426 -1.29 11.74 12.00
C GLY A 426 -2.43 12.73 12.30
N MET A 427 -3.02 13.35 11.27
CA MET A 427 -4.22 14.17 11.39
C MET A 427 -5.51 13.34 11.54
N ILE A 428 -5.51 12.09 11.08
CA ILE A 428 -6.59 11.12 11.30
C ILE A 428 -6.42 10.58 12.71
N ASP A 429 -7.50 10.57 13.49
CA ASP A 429 -7.50 9.99 14.84
C ASP A 429 -7.78 8.48 14.77
N TYR A 430 -8.93 8.13 14.21
CA TYR A 430 -9.34 6.76 13.93
C TYR A 430 -10.34 6.70 12.77
N ILE A 431 -10.52 5.50 12.22
CA ILE A 431 -11.63 5.15 11.32
C ILE A 431 -12.43 4.05 12.02
N ALA A 432 -13.75 4.24 12.09
CA ALA A 432 -14.70 3.22 12.54
C ALA A 432 -15.75 3.00 11.44
N THR A 433 -16.08 1.74 11.18
CA THR A 433 -16.82 1.36 9.97
C THR A 433 -17.84 0.26 10.28
N THR A 434 -19.11 0.49 9.95
CA THR A 434 -20.23 -0.46 10.12
C THR A 434 -21.13 -0.48 8.87
N ILE A 435 -21.41 -1.63 8.26
CA ILE A 435 -22.05 -1.73 6.94
C ILE A 435 -23.11 -2.86 6.82
N HIS A 436 -24.41 -2.56 6.86
CA HIS A 436 -25.60 -3.44 6.73
C HIS A 436 -25.54 -4.66 5.78
N THR A 437 -26.43 -5.64 5.96
CA THR A 437 -27.11 -6.30 4.83
C THR A 437 -28.63 -6.19 4.97
N GLU A 438 -29.32 -5.67 3.96
CA GLU A 438 -30.79 -5.63 3.91
C GLU A 438 -31.28 -6.31 2.61
N GLY A 439 -31.65 -7.59 2.71
CA GLY A 439 -32.20 -8.43 1.65
C GLY A 439 -31.21 -8.78 0.54
N HIS A 440 -30.99 -7.84 -0.39
CA HIS A 440 -30.08 -7.99 -1.53
C HIS A 440 -29.18 -6.75 -1.70
N SER A 441 -28.91 -6.05 -0.60
CA SER A 441 -28.20 -4.78 -0.57
C SER A 441 -27.25 -4.77 0.63
N VAL A 442 -26.04 -4.24 0.46
CA VAL A 442 -25.02 -4.11 1.53
C VAL A 442 -24.82 -2.62 1.84
N HIS A 443 -25.08 -2.17 3.08
CA HIS A 443 -25.35 -0.76 3.43
C HIS A 443 -24.29 -0.12 4.35
N SER A 444 -23.29 0.52 3.77
CA SER A 444 -22.15 1.08 4.48
C SER A 444 -22.41 2.38 5.23
N ASP A 445 -21.86 2.49 6.44
CA ASP A 445 -21.81 3.66 7.30
C ASP A 445 -20.41 3.77 7.96
N SER A 446 -19.64 4.78 7.58
CA SER A 446 -18.23 4.97 8.00
C SER A 446 -18.04 6.32 8.70
N ARG A 447 -17.24 6.34 9.77
CA ARG A 447 -16.75 7.55 10.45
C ARG A 447 -15.22 7.58 10.44
N LEU A 448 -14.64 8.50 9.67
CA LEU A 448 -13.25 8.90 9.84
C LEU A 448 -13.22 10.14 10.73
N ALA A 449 -12.71 10.00 11.94
CA ALA A 449 -12.53 11.10 12.88
C ALA A 449 -11.12 11.71 12.71
N LEU A 450 -11.03 13.03 12.68
CA LEU A 450 -9.77 13.77 12.76
C LEU A 450 -9.43 14.09 14.22
N VAL A 451 -8.14 14.29 14.53
CA VAL A 451 -7.70 14.70 15.88
C VAL A 451 -8.21 16.10 16.25
N GLU A 452 -8.40 16.40 17.54
CA GLU A 452 -9.03 17.66 18.00
C GLU A 452 -8.37 18.92 17.42
N ASN A 453 -7.04 18.92 17.26
CA ASN A 453 -6.25 20.03 16.71
C ASN A 453 -6.03 19.95 15.19
N ALA A 454 -6.76 19.10 14.45
CA ALA A 454 -6.59 18.93 13.01
C ALA A 454 -6.73 20.26 12.24
N LYS A 455 -7.59 21.17 12.69
CA LYS A 455 -7.80 22.51 12.09
C LYS A 455 -6.54 23.39 12.09
N ASP A 456 -5.63 23.16 13.02
CA ASP A 456 -4.35 23.87 13.11
C ASP A 456 -3.25 23.21 12.25
N MET A 457 -3.52 22.05 11.64
CA MET A 457 -2.54 21.30 10.85
C MET A 457 -2.42 21.83 9.40
N PRO A 458 -1.20 21.96 8.83
CA PRO A 458 -0.99 22.58 7.52
C PRO A 458 -1.70 21.94 6.32
N PHE A 459 -2.24 20.72 6.43
CA PHE A 459 -2.95 20.02 5.35
C PHE A 459 -4.47 20.11 5.46
N TYR A 460 -5.04 20.44 6.63
CA TYR A 460 -6.49 20.57 6.82
C TYR A 460 -7.16 21.52 5.79
N PRO A 461 -6.57 22.66 5.38
CA PRO A 461 -7.17 23.53 4.36
C PRO A 461 -7.41 22.86 2.99
N VAL A 462 -6.77 21.73 2.69
CA VAL A 462 -6.95 20.99 1.42
C VAL A 462 -8.37 20.40 1.29
N PHE A 463 -9.03 20.07 2.40
CA PHE A 463 -10.40 19.51 2.40
C PHE A 463 -11.35 20.20 3.40
N GLY A 464 -10.85 21.15 4.19
CA GLY A 464 -11.56 21.75 5.32
C GLY A 464 -12.03 23.18 5.11
N GLY A 465 -11.86 23.74 3.91
CA GLY A 465 -12.35 25.07 3.52
C GLY A 465 -13.82 25.06 3.08
N GLU A 466 -14.37 26.25 2.79
CA GLU A 466 -15.74 26.39 2.26
C GLU A 466 -15.92 25.72 0.90
N ILE A 467 -14.86 25.71 0.09
CA ILE A 467 -14.80 25.08 -1.24
C ILE A 467 -15.03 23.56 -1.20
N SER A 468 -14.80 22.91 -0.05
CA SER A 468 -14.95 21.48 0.16
C SER A 468 -16.35 21.08 0.65
N LYS A 469 -17.38 21.83 0.23
CA LYS A 469 -18.80 21.53 0.50
C LYS A 469 -19.66 21.86 -0.72
N THR A 470 -20.31 20.85 -1.28
CA THR A 470 -21.37 21.01 -2.27
C THR A 470 -22.69 21.23 -1.55
N SER A 471 -23.38 22.31 -1.92
CA SER A 471 -24.75 22.62 -1.50
C SER A 471 -25.69 21.48 -1.90
N LYS A 472 -26.56 21.04 -0.97
CA LYS A 472 -27.63 20.09 -1.28
C LYS A 472 -28.48 20.54 -2.48
N ALA A 473 -28.71 21.84 -2.61
CA ALA A 473 -29.56 22.42 -3.66
C ALA A 473 -28.92 22.45 -5.06
N ASP A 474 -27.66 22.01 -5.19
CA ASP A 474 -26.94 21.89 -6.47
C ASP A 474 -26.67 20.42 -6.87
N PHE A 475 -27.14 19.45 -6.07
CA PHE A 475 -26.92 18.00 -6.28
C PHE A 475 -27.46 17.47 -7.62
N ASP A 476 -28.74 17.69 -7.89
CA ASP A 476 -29.48 17.17 -9.06
C ASP A 476 -29.44 18.10 -10.27
N LYS A 477 -28.94 19.32 -10.08
CA LYS A 477 -28.96 20.45 -11.01
C LYS A 477 -28.47 20.13 -12.44
N TYR A 478 -27.42 19.33 -12.57
CA TYR A 478 -26.86 18.93 -13.88
C TYR A 478 -27.14 17.46 -14.22
N LEU A 479 -28.03 16.80 -13.46
CA LEU A 479 -28.34 15.38 -13.59
C LEU A 479 -29.71 15.20 -14.28
N PRO A 480 -29.77 14.97 -15.61
CA PRO A 480 -31.02 14.70 -16.32
C PRO A 480 -31.67 13.37 -15.87
N GLN A 481 -32.95 13.19 -16.17
CA GLN A 481 -33.69 11.94 -15.93
C GLN A 481 -32.99 10.71 -16.55
N GLU A 482 -32.31 10.87 -17.67
CA GLU A 482 -31.59 9.83 -18.42
C GLU A 482 -30.24 9.41 -17.78
N THR A 483 -29.84 10.06 -16.67
CA THR A 483 -28.64 9.67 -15.90
C THR A 483 -28.74 8.23 -15.43
N VAL A 484 -27.77 7.38 -15.77
CA VAL A 484 -27.64 6.02 -15.18
C VAL A 484 -26.56 5.92 -14.11
N SER A 485 -25.59 6.84 -14.11
CA SER A 485 -24.55 6.95 -13.08
C SER A 485 -24.07 8.39 -12.96
N TYR A 486 -23.64 8.78 -11.76
CA TYR A 486 -23.11 10.11 -11.50
C TYR A 486 -22.01 10.10 -10.43
N GLU A 487 -21.21 11.17 -10.43
CA GLU A 487 -20.36 11.58 -9.31
C GLU A 487 -20.48 13.10 -9.17
N VAL A 488 -21.04 13.56 -8.05
CA VAL A 488 -21.08 14.97 -7.68
C VAL A 488 -20.15 15.16 -6.49
N THR A 489 -19.17 16.05 -6.60
CA THR A 489 -18.12 16.24 -5.58
C THR A 489 -17.80 17.72 -5.40
N SER A 490 -17.38 18.11 -4.21
CA SER A 490 -16.77 19.42 -3.93
C SER A 490 -15.28 19.46 -4.26
N ALA A 491 -14.66 18.28 -4.41
CA ALA A 491 -13.22 18.08 -4.54
C ALA A 491 -12.40 18.72 -3.39
N ILE A 492 -11.10 18.90 -3.64
CA ILE A 492 -10.09 19.42 -2.71
C ILE A 492 -9.54 20.77 -3.23
N ASP A 493 -9.12 21.63 -2.31
CA ASP A 493 -8.46 22.89 -2.63
C ASP A 493 -7.04 22.61 -3.19
N LEU A 494 -6.91 22.67 -4.52
CA LEU A 494 -5.63 22.48 -5.20
C LEU A 494 -4.65 23.65 -4.98
N ASN A 495 -5.12 24.84 -4.60
CA ASN A 495 -4.25 25.97 -4.24
C ASN A 495 -3.66 25.75 -2.83
N ALA A 496 -4.47 25.29 -1.87
CA ALA A 496 -3.98 24.85 -0.56
C ALA A 496 -3.03 23.65 -0.68
N PHE A 497 -3.34 22.67 -1.54
CA PHE A 497 -2.46 21.52 -1.78
C PHE A 497 -1.12 21.94 -2.40
N TYR A 498 -1.14 22.78 -3.44
CA TYR A 498 0.08 23.31 -4.05
C TYR A 498 0.90 24.11 -3.03
N LYS A 499 0.27 24.94 -2.19
CA LYS A 499 0.94 25.65 -1.10
C LYS A 499 1.52 24.68 -0.06
N PHE A 500 0.82 23.61 0.29
CA PHE A 500 1.35 22.60 1.21
C PHE A 500 2.63 21.97 0.65
N VAL A 501 2.67 21.66 -0.65
CA VAL A 501 3.88 21.14 -1.33
C VAL A 501 4.98 22.21 -1.37
N GLU A 502 4.68 23.43 -1.80
CA GLU A 502 5.60 24.59 -1.85
C GLU A 502 6.29 24.84 -0.49
N ASP A 503 5.52 24.85 0.60
CA ASP A 503 6.04 25.01 1.96
C ASP A 503 6.82 23.78 2.46
N SER A 504 6.54 22.57 1.94
CA SER A 504 7.29 21.35 2.29
C SER A 504 8.71 21.38 1.75
N PHE A 505 8.91 21.88 0.52
CA PHE A 505 10.25 22.07 -0.04
C PHE A 505 11.09 23.05 0.80
N LYS A 506 10.52 24.20 1.18
CA LYS A 506 11.22 25.22 1.99
C LYS A 506 11.67 24.70 3.37
N ILE A 507 10.93 23.76 3.95
CA ILE A 507 11.26 23.15 5.25
C ILE A 507 12.54 22.30 5.21
N TYR A 508 12.88 21.76 4.03
CA TYR A 508 14.10 21.00 3.75
C TYR A 508 15.35 21.88 3.57
N GLY A 509 15.24 23.20 3.73
CA GLY A 509 16.37 24.14 3.68
C GLY A 509 16.87 24.43 2.27
N GLU A 510 18.13 24.82 2.13
CA GLU A 510 18.74 25.29 0.88
C GLU A 510 18.66 24.25 -0.26
N GLN A 511 18.80 22.95 0.04
CA GLN A 511 18.57 21.89 -0.93
C GLN A 511 17.13 21.86 -1.46
N GLY A 512 16.16 22.15 -0.59
CA GLY A 512 14.74 22.20 -0.93
C GLY A 512 14.37 23.43 -1.75
N GLU A 513 14.97 24.59 -1.44
CA GLU A 513 14.84 25.80 -2.26
C GLU A 513 15.49 25.60 -3.64
N MET A 514 16.66 24.96 -3.73
CA MET A 514 17.27 24.58 -5.02
C MET A 514 16.42 23.57 -5.80
N ALA A 515 15.75 22.62 -5.13
CA ALA A 515 14.84 21.68 -5.78
C ALA A 515 13.57 22.37 -6.29
N TRP A 516 13.01 23.32 -5.53
CA TRP A 516 11.89 24.15 -5.97
C TRP A 516 12.27 25.04 -7.16
N GLY A 517 13.45 25.68 -7.13
CA GLY A 517 13.97 26.47 -8.25
C GLY A 517 14.18 25.65 -9.53
N LYS A 518 14.48 24.35 -9.43
CA LYS A 518 14.50 23.42 -10.59
C LYS A 518 13.09 23.16 -11.15
N TRP A 519 12.08 23.08 -10.30
CA TRP A 519 10.67 22.95 -10.72
C TRP A 519 10.13 24.23 -11.37
N GLU A 520 10.54 25.40 -10.89
CA GLU A 520 10.23 26.69 -11.52
C GLU A 520 10.96 26.86 -12.85
N GLY A 521 12.26 26.57 -12.91
CA GLY A 521 13.04 26.59 -14.15
C GLY A 521 12.58 25.55 -15.18
N PHE A 522 12.09 24.38 -14.74
CA PHE A 522 11.45 23.41 -15.64
C PHE A 522 10.18 23.97 -16.28
N GLN A 523 9.28 24.55 -15.48
CA GLN A 523 8.07 25.23 -15.95
C GLN A 523 8.39 26.33 -16.98
N GLU A 524 9.41 27.16 -16.73
CA GLU A 524 9.89 28.15 -17.70
C GLU A 524 10.41 27.49 -18.98
N SER A 525 11.18 26.39 -18.88
CA SER A 525 11.74 25.69 -20.05
C SER A 525 10.69 25.10 -20.99
N VAL A 526 9.52 24.71 -20.47
CA VAL A 526 8.36 24.25 -21.27
C VAL A 526 7.32 25.34 -21.55
N SER A 527 7.58 26.60 -21.14
CA SER A 527 6.66 27.74 -21.31
C SER A 527 5.25 27.51 -20.74
N PHE A 528 5.16 26.80 -19.61
CA PHE A 528 3.92 26.46 -18.90
C PHE A 528 4.11 26.72 -17.41
N ASN A 529 3.15 27.37 -16.75
CA ASN A 529 3.22 27.64 -15.31
C ASN A 529 1.96 27.12 -14.61
N PHE A 530 2.09 26.05 -13.82
CA PHE A 530 0.94 25.33 -13.26
C PHE A 530 0.01 26.24 -12.42
N LYS A 531 0.59 27.18 -11.67
CA LYS A 531 -0.16 28.11 -10.81
C LYS A 531 -0.96 29.17 -11.61
N LYS A 532 -0.46 29.59 -12.78
CA LYS A 532 -1.11 30.58 -13.67
C LYS A 532 -1.94 29.97 -14.80
N GLU A 533 -1.71 28.70 -15.13
CA GLU A 533 -2.30 28.03 -16.29
C GLU A 533 -3.25 26.89 -15.92
N VAL A 534 -3.32 26.51 -14.64
CA VAL A 534 -4.31 25.58 -14.08
C VAL A 534 -4.97 26.16 -12.83
N LEU A 535 -4.19 26.41 -11.76
CA LEU A 535 -4.74 26.75 -10.43
C LEU A 535 -5.37 28.15 -10.32
N SER A 536 -5.19 29.00 -11.32
CA SER A 536 -5.74 30.37 -11.33
C SER A 536 -7.21 30.43 -11.70
N TRP A 537 -7.69 29.45 -12.47
CA TRP A 537 -9.06 29.36 -12.97
C TRP A 537 -9.81 28.13 -12.45
N PHE A 538 -9.11 27.10 -11.96
CA PHE A 538 -9.74 25.91 -11.41
C PHE A 538 -10.20 26.15 -9.97
N GLU A 539 -11.52 26.11 -9.75
CA GLU A 539 -12.12 26.15 -8.41
C GLU A 539 -12.15 24.74 -7.81
N GLY A 540 -12.55 23.75 -8.62
CA GLY A 540 -12.76 22.38 -8.17
C GLY A 540 -14.20 22.10 -7.82
N GLY A 541 -14.48 20.82 -7.58
CA GLY A 541 -15.83 20.28 -7.56
C GLY A 541 -16.40 20.12 -8.98
N SER A 542 -17.18 19.07 -9.15
CA SER A 542 -17.73 18.67 -10.44
C SER A 542 -19.00 17.86 -10.30
N ALA A 543 -19.87 17.95 -11.30
CA ALA A 543 -20.92 16.96 -11.56
C ALA A 543 -20.54 16.17 -12.82
N ASN A 544 -20.19 14.90 -12.61
CA ASN A 544 -19.91 13.92 -13.66
C ASN A 544 -21.17 13.07 -13.86
N VAL A 545 -21.56 12.84 -15.11
CA VAL A 545 -22.81 12.20 -15.53
C VAL A 545 -22.48 11.14 -16.57
N MET A 546 -23.12 9.97 -16.51
CA MET A 546 -23.00 8.91 -17.51
C MET A 546 -24.39 8.35 -17.88
N PHE A 547 -24.55 8.02 -19.17
CA PHE A 547 -25.81 7.61 -19.81
C PHE A 547 -25.77 6.14 -20.25
N GLU A 548 -26.92 5.55 -20.54
CA GLU A 548 -27.05 4.12 -20.88
C GLU A 548 -26.31 3.72 -22.18
N ASP A 549 -26.10 4.67 -23.11
CA ASP A 549 -25.36 4.47 -24.36
C ASP A 549 -23.82 4.57 -24.19
N GLY A 550 -23.33 4.78 -22.96
CA GLY A 550 -21.92 5.07 -22.66
C GLY A 550 -21.52 6.53 -22.91
N GLY A 551 -22.48 7.40 -23.21
CA GLY A 551 -22.26 8.85 -23.23
C GLY A 551 -21.91 9.38 -21.84
N TRP A 552 -21.20 10.51 -21.78
CA TRP A 552 -20.79 11.14 -20.52
C TRP A 552 -20.77 12.66 -20.64
N VAL A 553 -20.94 13.34 -19.52
CA VAL A 553 -20.76 14.80 -19.36
C VAL A 553 -20.04 15.07 -18.03
N SER A 554 -19.15 16.05 -18.01
CA SER A 554 -18.51 16.59 -16.80
C SER A 554 -18.69 18.10 -16.77
N VAL A 555 -19.28 18.60 -15.69
CA VAL A 555 -19.48 20.04 -15.41
C VAL A 555 -18.60 20.39 -14.22
N MET A 556 -17.61 21.26 -14.42
CA MET A 556 -16.60 21.62 -13.41
C MET A 556 -16.74 23.09 -12.98
N ASN A 557 -16.58 23.38 -11.69
CA ASN A 557 -16.55 24.77 -11.23
C ASN A 557 -15.21 25.42 -11.53
N VAL A 558 -15.24 26.70 -11.94
CA VAL A 558 -14.08 27.49 -12.36
C VAL A 558 -14.23 28.94 -11.88
N THR A 559 -13.17 29.51 -11.35
CA THR A 559 -13.13 30.90 -10.86
C THR A 559 -13.05 31.93 -11.99
N ASP A 560 -12.54 31.52 -13.16
CA ASP A 560 -12.50 32.30 -14.40
C ASP A 560 -12.75 31.39 -15.60
N ALA A 561 -13.98 31.42 -16.13
CA ALA A 561 -14.38 30.54 -17.21
C ALA A 561 -13.78 30.93 -18.58
N GLU A 562 -13.57 32.22 -18.86
CA GLU A 562 -12.92 32.66 -20.10
C GLU A 562 -11.45 32.19 -20.14
N LEU A 563 -10.75 32.28 -19.00
CA LEU A 563 -9.40 31.75 -18.86
C LEU A 563 -9.37 30.22 -18.94
N ALA A 564 -10.32 29.52 -18.31
CA ALA A 564 -10.44 28.06 -18.38
C ALA A 564 -10.57 27.58 -19.83
N GLN A 565 -11.53 28.12 -20.59
CA GLN A 565 -11.75 27.77 -22.01
C GLN A 565 -10.47 28.00 -22.83
N LYS A 566 -9.82 29.15 -22.65
CA LYS A 566 -8.59 29.51 -23.35
C LYS A 566 -7.43 28.56 -23.07
N GLN A 567 -7.25 28.12 -21.82
CA GLN A 567 -6.17 27.19 -21.47
C GLN A 567 -6.46 25.76 -21.96
N VAL A 568 -7.70 25.29 -21.89
CA VAL A 568 -8.08 23.97 -22.44
C VAL A 568 -7.87 23.95 -23.96
N SER A 569 -8.34 24.96 -24.70
CA SER A 569 -8.13 25.02 -26.16
C SER A 569 -6.65 25.13 -26.54
N ARG A 570 -5.81 25.80 -25.73
CA ARG A 570 -4.34 25.82 -25.89
C ARG A 570 -3.71 24.45 -25.66
N PHE A 571 -4.16 23.70 -24.65
CA PHE A 571 -3.68 22.34 -24.38
C PHE A 571 -4.05 21.36 -25.50
N VAL A 572 -5.29 21.40 -25.99
CA VAL A 572 -5.72 20.57 -27.12
C VAL A 572 -4.95 20.93 -28.40
N GLU A 573 -4.64 22.21 -28.63
CA GLU A 573 -3.80 22.64 -29.75
C GLU A 573 -2.37 22.07 -29.70
N PHE A 574 -1.74 22.10 -28.53
CA PHE A 574 -0.43 21.48 -28.29
C PHE A 574 -0.47 19.97 -28.59
N MET A 575 -1.47 19.26 -28.07
CA MET A 575 -1.65 17.82 -28.27
C MET A 575 -1.92 17.47 -29.75
N SER A 576 -2.75 18.24 -30.46
CA SER A 576 -2.98 18.09 -31.90
C SER A 576 -1.69 18.28 -32.71
N THR A 577 -0.89 19.31 -32.40
CA THR A 577 0.39 19.57 -33.08
C THR A 577 1.39 18.43 -32.86
N GLN A 578 1.58 17.98 -31.61
CA GLN A 578 2.49 16.87 -31.30
C GLN A 578 2.09 15.55 -31.99
N MET A 579 0.80 15.21 -32.02
CA MET A 579 0.34 14.04 -32.80
C MET A 579 0.50 14.24 -34.31
N GLY A 580 0.35 15.48 -34.82
CA GLY A 580 0.62 15.82 -36.22
C GLY A 580 2.09 15.68 -36.62
N GLU A 581 3.03 15.93 -35.71
CA GLU A 581 4.46 15.69 -35.92
C GLU A 581 4.79 14.19 -35.91
N MET A 582 4.22 13.42 -34.96
CA MET A 582 4.38 11.95 -34.93
C MET A 582 3.77 11.27 -36.17
N ALA A 583 2.64 11.77 -36.67
CA ALA A 583 1.98 11.29 -37.88
C ALA A 583 2.84 11.44 -39.15
N GLN A 584 3.71 12.45 -39.20
CA GLN A 584 4.67 12.63 -40.31
C GLN A 584 5.83 11.62 -40.26
N GLN A 585 6.19 11.14 -39.06
CA GLN A 585 7.29 10.18 -38.87
C GLN A 585 6.84 8.73 -39.08
N ASN A 586 5.58 8.40 -38.77
CA ASN A 586 5.00 7.08 -38.99
C ASN A 586 3.59 7.20 -39.59
N PRO A 587 3.34 6.76 -40.85
CA PRO A 587 2.02 6.83 -41.48
C PRO A 587 0.90 6.14 -40.71
N MET A 588 1.20 5.13 -39.87
CA MET A 588 0.22 4.48 -39.00
C MET A 588 -0.28 5.41 -37.88
N MET A 589 0.58 6.30 -37.38
CA MET A 589 0.20 7.34 -36.40
C MET A 589 -0.71 8.41 -37.00
N GLY A 590 -0.76 8.55 -38.33
CA GLY A 590 -1.71 9.42 -39.03
C GLY A 590 -3.18 9.05 -38.78
N MET A 591 -3.47 7.80 -38.40
CA MET A 591 -4.81 7.36 -37.99
C MET A 591 -5.23 7.91 -36.60
N LEU A 592 -4.25 8.30 -35.78
CA LEU A 592 -4.44 8.89 -34.45
C LEU A 592 -4.46 10.43 -34.47
N ALA A 593 -4.22 11.07 -35.63
CA ALA A 593 -4.17 12.51 -35.74
C ALA A 593 -5.49 13.17 -35.31
N MET A 594 -5.41 14.21 -34.46
CA MET A 594 -6.57 14.85 -33.85
C MET A 594 -6.91 16.19 -34.53
N ARG A 595 -8.18 16.36 -34.91
CA ARG A 595 -8.73 17.61 -35.48
C ARG A 595 -9.75 18.24 -34.54
N ARG A 596 -9.75 19.58 -34.45
CA ARG A 596 -10.80 20.37 -33.79
C ARG A 596 -11.81 20.87 -34.82
N VAL A 597 -13.07 21.01 -34.41
CA VAL A 597 -14.17 21.60 -35.19
C VAL A 597 -15.06 22.42 -34.26
N PRO A 598 -15.38 23.69 -34.55
CA PRO A 598 -16.34 24.47 -33.76
C PRO A 598 -17.74 23.83 -33.76
N VAL A 599 -18.48 23.98 -32.66
CA VAL A 599 -19.85 23.49 -32.53
C VAL A 599 -20.86 24.44 -33.19
N GLU A 600 -21.58 23.96 -34.19
CA GLU A 600 -22.70 24.67 -34.83
C GLU A 600 -24.02 24.37 -34.09
N HIS A 601 -24.16 24.84 -32.85
CA HIS A 601 -25.37 24.69 -32.03
C HIS A 601 -25.74 25.99 -31.31
N ASP A 602 -27.04 26.35 -31.31
CA ASP A 602 -27.49 27.69 -30.91
C ASP A 602 -27.27 28.03 -29.43
N GLU A 603 -27.31 27.03 -28.53
CA GLU A 603 -27.05 27.22 -27.09
C GLU A 603 -25.62 26.85 -26.65
N LEU A 604 -24.77 26.35 -27.56
CA LEU A 604 -23.39 25.92 -27.26
C LEU A 604 -22.36 26.73 -28.07
N LYS A 605 -22.62 28.03 -28.23
CA LYS A 605 -21.78 28.94 -29.00
C LYS A 605 -20.41 29.09 -28.35
N GLY A 606 -19.36 28.74 -29.09
CA GLY A 606 -17.98 28.74 -28.60
C GLY A 606 -17.49 27.38 -28.09
N PHE A 607 -18.33 26.34 -28.06
CA PHE A 607 -17.84 24.98 -27.82
C PHE A 607 -17.02 24.47 -29.03
N GLU A 608 -16.06 23.60 -28.75
CA GLU A 608 -15.22 22.90 -29.74
C GLU A 608 -15.44 21.37 -29.62
N THR A 609 -15.29 20.66 -30.73
CA THR A 609 -15.37 19.19 -30.82
C THR A 609 -14.04 18.62 -31.29
N LEU A 610 -13.54 17.60 -30.59
CA LEU A 610 -12.33 16.85 -30.92
C LEU A 610 -12.69 15.56 -31.64
N TYR A 611 -12.03 15.29 -32.78
CA TYR A 611 -12.12 14.01 -33.49
C TYR A 611 -10.72 13.43 -33.71
N MET A 612 -10.60 12.11 -33.59
CA MET A 612 -9.45 11.34 -34.08
C MET A 612 -9.70 10.90 -35.53
N ALA A 613 -8.69 10.96 -36.40
CA ALA A 613 -8.85 10.76 -37.84
C ALA A 613 -9.48 9.41 -38.25
N MET A 614 -9.28 8.35 -37.46
CA MET A 614 -9.87 7.02 -37.69
C MET A 614 -11.32 6.87 -37.18
N GLN A 615 -11.83 7.80 -36.37
CA GLN A 615 -13.15 7.69 -35.73
C GLN A 615 -14.14 8.72 -36.31
N PRO A 616 -15.34 8.31 -36.76
CA PRO A 616 -16.36 9.24 -37.25
C PRO A 616 -17.06 9.99 -36.10
N MET A 617 -17.07 9.41 -34.90
CA MET A 617 -17.64 10.00 -33.69
C MET A 617 -16.67 11.01 -33.05
N PRO A 618 -17.19 12.03 -32.32
CA PRO A 618 -16.37 12.82 -31.41
C PRO A 618 -15.62 11.95 -30.39
N MET A 619 -14.44 12.39 -30.00
CA MET A 619 -13.78 11.94 -28.77
C MET A 619 -14.31 12.71 -27.55
N ALA A 620 -14.50 14.01 -27.72
CA ALA A 620 -15.03 14.92 -26.72
C ALA A 620 -15.57 16.19 -27.40
N VAL A 621 -16.52 16.83 -26.74
CA VAL A 621 -17.01 18.20 -26.98
C VAL A 621 -16.74 18.99 -25.70
N TRP A 622 -16.23 20.22 -25.78
CA TRP A 622 -15.99 21.06 -24.59
C TRP A 622 -16.23 22.54 -24.84
N GLY A 623 -16.47 23.30 -23.77
CA GLY A 623 -16.69 24.74 -23.81
C GLY A 623 -17.11 25.29 -22.45
N VAL A 624 -17.72 26.46 -22.45
CA VAL A 624 -18.18 27.15 -21.23
C VAL A 624 -19.66 27.47 -21.32
N ALA A 625 -20.40 27.14 -20.26
CA ALA A 625 -21.81 27.48 -20.09
C ALA A 625 -22.08 27.82 -18.62
N ASP A 626 -22.92 28.83 -18.38
CA ASP A 626 -23.37 29.26 -17.04
C ASP A 626 -22.22 29.48 -16.02
N GLY A 627 -21.07 29.96 -16.50
CA GLY A 627 -19.87 30.22 -15.70
C GLY A 627 -19.05 28.97 -15.34
N LYS A 628 -19.37 27.80 -15.91
CA LYS A 628 -18.70 26.52 -15.67
C LYS A 628 -17.97 26.01 -16.91
N LEU A 629 -16.89 25.26 -16.69
CA LEU A 629 -16.25 24.49 -17.76
C LEU A 629 -17.04 23.19 -17.95
N VAL A 630 -17.42 22.88 -19.18
CA VAL A 630 -18.24 21.70 -19.50
C VAL A 630 -17.55 20.90 -20.61
N ALA A 631 -17.46 19.58 -20.40
CA ALA A 631 -17.00 18.62 -21.40
C ALA A 631 -17.95 17.42 -21.47
N GLY A 632 -17.95 16.67 -22.59
CA GLY A 632 -18.80 15.49 -22.75
C GLY A 632 -18.56 14.73 -24.04
N SER A 633 -19.22 13.58 -24.21
CA SER A 633 -19.11 12.73 -25.40
C SER A 633 -19.82 13.31 -26.64
N SER A 634 -20.88 14.10 -26.46
CA SER A 634 -21.69 14.63 -27.57
C SER A 634 -22.28 16.01 -27.27
N ILE A 635 -22.69 16.69 -28.34
CA ILE A 635 -23.42 17.97 -28.30
C ILE A 635 -24.74 17.82 -27.55
N ASP A 636 -25.49 16.75 -27.86
CA ASP A 636 -26.83 16.52 -27.34
C ASP A 636 -26.82 16.19 -25.83
N ALA A 637 -25.83 15.41 -25.36
CA ALA A 637 -25.67 15.10 -23.94
C ALA A 637 -25.34 16.36 -23.11
N ILE A 638 -24.43 17.21 -23.61
CA ILE A 638 -24.11 18.50 -22.98
C ILE A 638 -25.35 19.41 -22.94
N ALA A 639 -26.09 19.50 -24.06
CA ALA A 639 -27.31 20.30 -24.13
C ALA A 639 -28.36 19.81 -23.11
N MET A 640 -28.55 18.50 -22.97
CA MET A 640 -29.49 17.88 -22.02
C MET A 640 -29.15 18.23 -20.56
N CYS A 641 -27.88 18.10 -20.13
CA CYS A 641 -27.47 18.47 -18.77
C CYS A 641 -27.64 19.98 -18.48
N LEU A 642 -27.37 20.84 -19.46
CA LEU A 642 -27.54 22.29 -19.31
C LEU A 642 -29.01 22.72 -19.33
N ASP A 643 -29.86 22.06 -20.12
CA ASP A 643 -31.29 22.33 -20.15
C ASP A 643 -32.02 21.75 -18.93
N THR A 644 -31.45 20.72 -18.28
CA THR A 644 -31.85 20.29 -16.93
C THR A 644 -31.55 21.40 -15.90
N ALA A 645 -30.34 21.97 -15.92
CA ALA A 645 -29.93 23.05 -15.01
C ALA A 645 -30.75 24.35 -15.18
N LYS A 646 -31.35 24.55 -16.37
CA LYS A 646 -32.30 25.64 -16.67
C LYS A 646 -33.76 25.29 -16.35
N GLY A 647 -34.06 24.07 -15.89
CA GLY A 647 -35.42 23.59 -15.61
C GLY A 647 -36.29 23.37 -16.85
N LYS A 648 -35.69 23.24 -18.04
CA LYS A 648 -36.38 22.93 -19.30
C LYS A 648 -36.55 21.41 -19.51
N HIS A 649 -35.59 20.62 -19.04
CA HIS A 649 -35.54 19.16 -19.17
C HIS A 649 -35.76 18.51 -17.79
N PRO A 650 -36.40 17.32 -17.69
CA PRO A 650 -36.61 16.64 -16.40
C PRO A 650 -35.30 16.24 -15.71
N GLY A 651 -35.22 16.45 -14.40
CA GLY A 651 -34.09 16.04 -13.58
C GLY A 651 -34.13 14.57 -13.15
N ILE A 652 -33.06 14.14 -12.49
CA ILE A 652 -32.89 12.77 -11.97
C ILE A 652 -33.98 12.38 -10.95
N ASP A 653 -34.68 13.35 -10.36
CA ASP A 653 -35.84 13.15 -9.49
C ASP A 653 -37.02 12.42 -10.18
N LYS A 654 -37.01 12.33 -11.52
CA LYS A 654 -37.96 11.54 -12.32
C LYS A 654 -37.44 10.16 -12.71
N ASN A 655 -36.22 9.80 -12.36
CA ASN A 655 -35.65 8.47 -12.60
C ASN A 655 -35.97 7.55 -11.41
N GLU A 656 -37.14 6.91 -11.43
CA GLU A 656 -37.62 6.04 -10.34
C GLU A 656 -36.61 4.97 -9.93
N ARG A 657 -35.81 4.45 -10.88
CA ARG A 657 -34.75 3.47 -10.62
C ARG A 657 -33.60 4.09 -9.83
N VAL A 658 -33.03 5.20 -10.31
CA VAL A 658 -31.90 5.86 -9.65
C VAL A 658 -32.33 6.37 -8.27
N MET A 659 -33.52 6.97 -8.15
CA MET A 659 -34.04 7.45 -6.87
C MET A 659 -34.35 6.32 -5.86
N ALA A 660 -34.36 5.05 -6.28
CA ALA A 660 -34.47 3.88 -5.42
C ALA A 660 -33.11 3.20 -5.08
N GLU A 661 -32.04 3.53 -5.81
CA GLU A 661 -30.69 2.94 -5.65
C GLU A 661 -29.62 3.95 -5.16
N ALA A 662 -29.96 5.24 -5.13
CA ALA A 662 -29.04 6.32 -4.79
C ALA A 662 -29.19 6.81 -3.35
N LEU A 663 -28.06 7.01 -2.68
CA LEU A 663 -27.95 7.76 -1.43
C LEU A 663 -28.01 9.26 -1.72
N ILE A 664 -29.24 9.78 -1.84
CA ILE A 664 -29.50 11.20 -2.06
C ILE A 664 -29.04 12.02 -0.85
N PRO A 665 -28.22 13.07 -1.02
CA PRO A 665 -27.73 13.88 0.11
C PRO A 665 -28.86 14.55 0.90
N GLU A 666 -28.97 14.23 2.19
CA GLU A 666 -29.97 14.87 3.08
C GLU A 666 -29.60 16.31 3.47
N LYS A 667 -28.30 16.64 3.42
CA LYS A 667 -27.65 17.89 3.84
C LYS A 667 -26.47 18.19 2.91
N ASP A 668 -25.79 19.32 3.11
CA ASP A 668 -24.58 19.65 2.35
C ASP A 668 -23.49 18.58 2.51
N PHE A 669 -22.79 18.29 1.42
CA PHE A 669 -22.02 17.06 1.25
C PHE A 669 -20.65 17.33 0.61
N PHE A 670 -19.71 16.39 0.80
CA PHE A 670 -18.38 16.41 0.20
C PHE A 670 -18.38 15.66 -1.14
N SER A 671 -19.02 14.49 -1.18
CA SER A 671 -19.25 13.74 -2.43
C SER A 671 -20.53 12.91 -2.38
N ALA A 672 -21.15 12.70 -3.54
CA ALA A 672 -22.30 11.84 -3.74
C ALA A 672 -22.16 11.12 -5.08
N THR A 673 -22.33 9.81 -5.12
CA THR A 673 -22.14 8.99 -6.31
C THR A 673 -23.25 7.97 -6.49
N LEU A 674 -23.49 7.57 -7.74
CA LEU A 674 -24.10 6.30 -8.09
C LEU A 674 -23.34 5.72 -9.27
N LYS A 675 -22.84 4.50 -9.15
CA LYS A 675 -22.26 3.73 -10.24
C LYS A 675 -23.17 2.55 -10.56
N ASP A 676 -23.70 2.48 -11.76
CA ASP A 676 -24.36 1.31 -12.31
C ASP A 676 -23.31 0.24 -12.65
N GLN A 677 -23.65 -1.02 -12.43
CA GLN A 677 -22.75 -2.16 -12.54
C GLN A 677 -23.41 -3.36 -13.25
N ARG A 678 -24.65 -3.21 -13.73
CA ARG A 678 -25.43 -4.25 -14.46
C ARG A 678 -24.80 -4.76 -15.75
N ASN A 679 -23.86 -4.00 -16.30
CA ASN A 679 -23.10 -4.36 -17.49
C ASN A 679 -21.61 -4.54 -17.20
N MET A 680 -21.18 -4.52 -15.93
CA MET A 680 -19.76 -4.52 -15.54
C MET A 680 -19.00 -5.77 -16.03
N GLY A 681 -19.68 -6.92 -16.11
CA GLY A 681 -19.14 -8.13 -16.73
C GLY A 681 -18.96 -7.99 -18.24
N LYS A 682 -19.95 -7.42 -18.95
CA LYS A 682 -19.88 -7.12 -20.39
C LYS A 682 -18.81 -6.08 -20.74
N GLU A 683 -18.71 -5.02 -19.93
CA GLU A 683 -17.67 -3.98 -20.03
C GLU A 683 -16.28 -4.59 -19.82
N LEU A 684 -16.11 -5.44 -18.80
CA LEU A 684 -14.88 -6.15 -18.55
C LEU A 684 -14.57 -7.17 -19.67
N GLN A 685 -15.57 -7.83 -20.26
CA GLN A 685 -15.40 -8.65 -21.47
C GLN A 685 -14.95 -7.83 -22.68
N ALA A 686 -15.50 -6.63 -22.88
CA ALA A 686 -15.10 -5.73 -23.95
C ALA A 686 -13.67 -5.19 -23.74
N MET A 687 -13.30 -4.83 -22.51
CA MET A 687 -11.94 -4.46 -22.13
C MET A 687 -10.95 -5.62 -22.32
N ILE A 688 -11.31 -6.85 -21.92
CA ILE A 688 -10.50 -8.05 -22.18
C ILE A 688 -10.35 -8.28 -23.70
N GLY A 689 -11.43 -8.14 -24.48
CA GLY A 689 -11.40 -8.26 -25.94
C GLY A 689 -10.47 -7.24 -26.60
N MET A 690 -10.54 -5.97 -26.19
CA MET A 690 -9.65 -4.91 -26.65
C MET A 690 -8.19 -5.17 -26.22
N ALA A 691 -7.96 -5.55 -24.97
CA ALA A 691 -6.63 -5.87 -24.45
C ALA A 691 -6.00 -7.07 -25.19
N SER A 692 -6.78 -8.12 -25.49
CA SER A 692 -6.34 -9.26 -26.29
C SER A 692 -6.12 -8.91 -27.77
N PHE A 693 -6.91 -8.00 -28.36
CA PHE A 693 -6.68 -7.49 -29.71
C PHE A 693 -5.36 -6.71 -29.79
N VAL A 694 -5.15 -5.72 -28.92
CA VAL A 694 -3.91 -4.93 -28.85
C VAL A 694 -2.72 -5.82 -28.54
N SER A 695 -2.83 -6.72 -27.56
CA SER A 695 -1.76 -7.67 -27.20
C SER A 695 -1.49 -8.72 -28.28
N GLY A 696 -2.46 -9.01 -29.15
CA GLY A 696 -2.28 -9.81 -30.36
C GLY A 696 -1.55 -9.06 -31.48
N MET A 697 -1.65 -7.73 -31.53
CA MET A 697 -0.91 -6.88 -32.47
C MET A 697 0.53 -6.57 -32.01
N MET A 698 0.78 -6.45 -30.70
CA MET A 698 2.12 -6.19 -30.13
C MET A 698 3.24 -7.11 -30.69
N PRO A 699 3.02 -8.43 -30.86
CA PRO A 699 3.95 -9.34 -31.54
C PRO A 699 4.46 -8.90 -32.94
N MET A 700 3.71 -8.05 -33.66
CA MET A 700 4.09 -7.57 -35.00
C MET A 700 5.02 -6.36 -34.98
N VAL A 701 5.04 -5.58 -33.89
CA VAL A 701 5.90 -4.39 -33.73
C VAL A 701 7.16 -4.65 -32.90
N ILE A 702 7.18 -5.73 -32.10
CA ILE A 702 8.36 -6.19 -31.37
C ILE A 702 9.28 -6.94 -32.35
N PRO A 703 10.57 -6.58 -32.49
CA PRO A 703 11.48 -7.24 -33.43
C PRO A 703 11.96 -8.61 -32.92
N ASP A 704 12.21 -8.74 -31.61
CA ASP A 704 12.85 -9.93 -31.03
C ASP A 704 11.87 -11.11 -30.84
N PRO A 705 12.29 -12.35 -31.16
CA PRO A 705 11.39 -13.51 -31.15
C PRO A 705 11.00 -13.99 -29.74
N GLU A 706 11.85 -13.80 -28.73
CA GLU A 706 11.58 -14.27 -27.37
C GLU A 706 10.52 -13.42 -26.65
N PRO A 707 10.62 -12.07 -26.55
CA PRO A 707 9.55 -11.25 -25.98
C PRO A 707 8.23 -11.38 -26.75
N ARG A 708 8.31 -11.52 -28.09
CA ARG A 708 7.16 -11.79 -28.97
C ARG A 708 6.40 -13.06 -28.54
N ALA A 709 7.12 -14.15 -28.26
CA ALA A 709 6.51 -15.41 -27.84
C ALA A 709 5.89 -15.33 -26.43
N ILE A 710 6.53 -14.63 -25.50
CA ILE A 710 6.04 -14.43 -24.13
C ILE A 710 4.75 -13.60 -24.13
N ILE A 711 4.73 -12.48 -24.86
CA ILE A 711 3.55 -11.59 -24.94
C ILE A 711 2.38 -12.30 -25.64
N GLY A 712 2.64 -13.15 -26.65
CA GLY A 712 1.62 -14.00 -27.25
C GLY A 712 0.96 -14.98 -26.26
N LYS A 713 1.73 -15.58 -25.33
CA LYS A 713 1.17 -16.42 -24.26
C LYS A 713 0.29 -15.60 -23.30
N ILE A 714 0.77 -14.42 -22.89
CA ILE A 714 0.04 -13.52 -21.97
C ILE A 714 -1.29 -13.05 -22.60
N ALA A 715 -1.28 -12.68 -23.88
CA ALA A 715 -2.49 -12.28 -24.62
C ALA A 715 -3.57 -13.40 -24.63
N GLY A 716 -3.14 -14.66 -24.78
CA GLY A 716 -4.00 -15.84 -24.72
C GLY A 716 -4.58 -16.11 -23.32
N MET A 717 -3.76 -15.95 -22.27
CA MET A 717 -4.23 -16.07 -20.89
C MET A 717 -5.24 -14.97 -20.52
N ILE A 718 -5.04 -13.73 -20.99
CA ILE A 718 -6.00 -12.63 -20.81
C ILE A 718 -7.34 -12.96 -21.50
N ALA A 719 -7.30 -13.44 -22.76
CA ALA A 719 -8.52 -13.81 -23.50
C ALA A 719 -9.36 -14.87 -22.77
N LYS A 720 -8.71 -15.84 -22.13
CA LYS A 720 -9.35 -16.90 -21.34
C LYS A 720 -10.11 -16.40 -20.10
N LEU A 721 -9.92 -15.16 -19.65
CA LEU A 721 -10.66 -14.60 -18.51
C LEU A 721 -12.04 -14.03 -18.89
N SER A 722 -12.35 -13.89 -20.19
CA SER A 722 -13.65 -13.36 -20.66
C SER A 722 -14.88 -14.11 -20.10
N PRO A 723 -14.91 -15.46 -20.02
CA PRO A 723 -16.01 -16.19 -19.37
C PRO A 723 -16.17 -15.92 -17.87
N VAL A 724 -15.09 -15.51 -17.19
CA VAL A 724 -15.11 -15.16 -15.75
C VAL A 724 -15.74 -13.80 -15.54
N ALA A 725 -15.40 -12.82 -16.40
CA ALA A 725 -15.99 -11.48 -16.36
C ALA A 725 -17.52 -11.51 -16.48
N GLY A 726 -18.06 -12.32 -17.41
CA GLY A 726 -19.51 -12.54 -17.55
C GLY A 726 -20.19 -13.31 -16.41
N LYS A 727 -19.46 -13.71 -15.37
CA LYS A 727 -20.03 -14.20 -14.09
C LYS A 727 -20.16 -13.12 -13.03
N ILE A 728 -19.66 -11.91 -13.27
CA ILE A 728 -19.68 -10.79 -12.32
C ILE A 728 -20.92 -9.87 -12.53
N ASP A 729 -21.76 -10.16 -13.53
CA ASP A 729 -23.06 -9.50 -13.77
C ASP A 729 -24.14 -9.92 -12.72
N PHE A 730 -23.81 -9.77 -11.43
CA PHE A 730 -24.72 -9.85 -10.29
C PHE A 730 -24.69 -8.60 -9.40
N PHE A 731 -23.80 -7.65 -9.66
CA PHE A 731 -23.90 -6.30 -9.11
C PHE A 731 -24.96 -5.51 -9.89
N LYS A 732 -25.87 -4.83 -9.19
CA LYS A 732 -26.74 -3.80 -9.79
C LYS A 732 -26.01 -2.47 -9.83
N SER A 733 -25.61 -1.97 -8.67
CA SER A 733 -25.07 -0.63 -8.52
C SER A 733 -24.37 -0.45 -7.19
N THR A 734 -23.53 0.57 -7.08
CA THR A 734 -23.00 1.07 -5.81
C THR A 734 -23.19 2.58 -5.73
N SER A 735 -23.84 3.06 -4.68
CA SER A 735 -23.95 4.49 -4.36
C SER A 735 -23.10 4.84 -3.14
N THR A 736 -22.65 6.08 -3.04
CA THR A 736 -21.89 6.61 -1.89
C THR A 736 -22.32 8.05 -1.61
N CYS A 737 -22.43 8.44 -0.35
CA CYS A 737 -22.69 9.82 0.07
C CYS A 737 -21.79 10.16 1.28
N THR A 738 -20.82 11.04 1.07
CA THR A 738 -19.87 11.51 2.10
C THR A 738 -20.19 12.94 2.51
N THR A 739 -20.23 13.20 3.81
CA THR A 739 -20.43 14.55 4.37
C THR A 739 -19.35 14.88 5.40
N PHE A 740 -18.92 16.15 5.45
CA PHE A 740 -17.85 16.61 6.35
C PHE A 740 -18.35 17.74 7.26
N ASP A 741 -18.34 17.49 8.58
CA ASP A 741 -18.81 18.45 9.59
C ASP A 741 -17.73 19.45 10.05
N GLY A 742 -16.48 19.25 9.64
CA GLY A 742 -15.32 20.01 10.11
C GLY A 742 -14.44 19.22 11.09
N GLN A 743 -14.83 18.04 11.53
CA GLN A 743 -14.07 17.18 12.45
C GLN A 743 -14.14 15.70 12.06
N ASN A 744 -15.27 15.25 11.53
CA ASN A 744 -15.51 13.89 11.05
C ASN A 744 -15.92 13.92 9.57
N PHE A 745 -15.41 12.96 8.80
CA PHE A 745 -16.03 12.52 7.55
C PHE A 745 -16.99 11.38 7.86
N TRP A 746 -18.24 11.54 7.43
CA TRP A 746 -19.30 10.53 7.50
C TRP A 746 -19.61 10.04 6.09
N THR A 747 -19.24 8.80 5.78
CA THR A 747 -19.47 8.18 4.47
C THR A 747 -20.51 7.09 4.58
N LYS A 748 -21.66 7.29 3.95
CA LYS A 748 -22.60 6.21 3.65
C LYS A 748 -22.28 5.61 2.29
N GLN A 749 -22.49 4.31 2.11
CA GLN A 749 -22.50 3.65 0.80
C GLN A 749 -23.60 2.59 0.76
N VAL A 750 -24.09 2.21 -0.42
CA VAL A 750 -24.91 1.01 -0.57
C VAL A 750 -24.51 0.31 -1.86
N THR A 751 -24.34 -1.02 -1.80
CA THR A 751 -24.11 -1.86 -2.97
C THR A 751 -25.31 -2.78 -3.15
N HIS A 752 -26.06 -2.59 -4.22
CA HIS A 752 -27.22 -3.40 -4.57
C HIS A 752 -26.83 -4.56 -5.47
N TYR A 753 -27.48 -5.71 -5.28
CA TYR A 753 -27.26 -6.93 -6.04
C TYR A 753 -28.50 -7.38 -6.80
N VAL A 754 -28.28 -8.20 -7.83
CA VAL A 754 -29.33 -8.93 -8.55
C VAL A 754 -29.84 -10.04 -7.63
N SER A 755 -31.17 -10.16 -7.47
CA SER A 755 -31.77 -11.20 -6.61
C SER A 755 -31.73 -12.57 -7.29
N PRO A 756 -31.81 -13.68 -6.54
CA PRO A 756 -31.91 -15.02 -7.10
C PRO A 756 -33.10 -15.19 -8.07
N GLU A 757 -34.18 -14.43 -7.92
CA GLU A 757 -35.36 -14.46 -8.79
C GLU A 757 -35.08 -13.74 -10.11
N GLU A 758 -34.57 -12.52 -10.04
CA GLU A 758 -34.15 -11.73 -11.21
C GLU A 758 -33.10 -12.50 -12.04
N ARG A 759 -32.13 -13.11 -11.36
CA ARG A 759 -31.05 -13.89 -11.98
C ARG A 759 -31.56 -15.16 -12.66
N LYS A 760 -32.60 -15.83 -12.12
CA LYS A 760 -33.30 -16.96 -12.76
C LYS A 760 -34.12 -16.51 -13.97
N MET A 761 -34.79 -15.35 -13.91
CA MET A 761 -35.51 -14.79 -15.05
C MET A 761 -34.57 -14.37 -16.19
N ALA A 762 -33.41 -13.79 -15.85
CA ALA A 762 -32.36 -13.46 -16.82
C ALA A 762 -31.74 -14.70 -17.47
N SER A 763 -31.75 -15.86 -16.81
CA SER A 763 -31.27 -17.14 -17.39
C SER A 763 -32.31 -17.95 -18.16
N THR A 764 -33.54 -17.45 -18.31
CA THR A 764 -34.65 -18.13 -19.01
C THR A 764 -35.21 -17.38 -20.22
N ASN A 765 -34.57 -16.26 -20.59
CA ASN A 765 -34.78 -15.53 -21.85
C ASN A 765 -33.53 -15.62 -22.74
#